data_AF-L7CHM1-F1
#
_entry.id   AF-L7CHM1-F1
#
_cell.length_a   1.000
_cell.length_b   1.000
_cell.length_c   1.000
_cell.angle_alpha   90.00
_cell.angle_beta   90.00
_cell.angle_gamma   90.00
#
_symmetry.space_group_name_H-M   'P 1'
#
loop_
_entity.id
_entity.type
_entity.pdbx_description
1 polymer ?
#
loop_
_entity_poly.entity_id
_entity_poly.type
_entity_poly.pdbx_seq_one_letter_code
_entity_poly.pdbx_strand_id
1 'polypeptide(L)'
;MNLFSDWFARQSKCFTPLVRDVLPILVCLALSPLFTSLAVSQSPTAVEPRTISFSSEQVQLKHLEMEPANDAIVFRTTGNDPFIVFQIPPTPANERRWILAMEVFCPHGIQNMQLFYGQPWSEKRRIDLPHLSRAEGWTTYTCDLSLGQEFLREDKPLWLRLDFGNQADKRFQIRNVVLRLENDLELRQNQEREERVKRLERLNEQIASYYQTQFPIEITRVEHAADAILVSGKAVGQLSTANLSLIARGLTDISAFPAKVHSTTFLRPVRIDADGNFMVHIPADKHSALRNTGLRWQIVSISSQLNSDGTRSTTPYSAVRHVDRYDPAEAKQLAPTPKLRAAKGMTCLAELAPEHVEELGLAHGSVNLVLSNLVSPTPRPGYHPTKIRRNERYVNQAAVRNLDHRVEKGRNAGLVMAAILLIPNSQTKSTEDAPSLEHPDADPAGTYTMPNLTEEASAQLYADTLDFLADRYSEGHLRIDHWIVHNEIDAGWQWTNMGEVPMHIYLDHYFRSMRLVDAATRRINPHARTFISLTHHWNLEDPPHWRWYRSKDIMQALVRHGEVEGNFPWGLAHHPYPESLWESDTWNDNVEFSLDANMFTLKNWQVLDDWLHTKRLRDPKGNVRAILLSEQGFHASENDPEALEQQAAAVLYTFEQIRKCESILAFDYHRPVDNRNEGGLHLGLRGLGSPEQPRGAAKPAWDAYKSIGTPAETYLRSKYEALWNN
;
A
#
# COMPACT_ATOMS: atom_id res chain seq x y z
N MET A 1 -13.95 -41.61 2.56
CA MET A 1 -13.88 -42.86 1.77
C MET A 1 -12.51 -42.86 1.11
N ASN A 2 -11.66 -43.79 1.55
CA ASN A 2 -10.23 -43.91 1.22
C ASN A 2 -9.99 -44.06 -0.28
N LEU A 3 -8.81 -43.63 -0.74
CA LEU A 3 -7.83 -44.47 -1.46
C LEU A 3 -6.52 -43.69 -1.66
N PHE A 4 -5.56 -43.98 -0.78
CA PHE A 4 -4.13 -43.82 -0.97
C PHE A 4 -3.56 -45.13 -1.55
N SER A 5 -2.35 -45.04 -2.10
CA SER A 5 -1.44 -46.12 -2.55
C SER A 5 -1.57 -46.55 -4.01
N ASP A 6 -0.61 -46.09 -4.82
CA ASP A 6 0.38 -46.97 -5.45
C ASP A 6 1.51 -46.07 -5.96
N TRP A 7 2.74 -46.33 -5.52
CA TRP A 7 3.92 -46.56 -6.38
C TRP A 7 5.23 -46.41 -5.59
N PHE A 8 5.69 -47.50 -4.99
CA PHE A 8 7.10 -47.75 -4.74
C PHE A 8 7.38 -49.18 -5.22
N ALA A 9 8.29 -49.35 -6.19
CA ALA A 9 9.51 -50.14 -6.00
C ALA A 9 10.26 -50.46 -7.32
N ARG A 10 11.60 -50.40 -7.20
CA ARG A 10 12.67 -51.03 -8.00
C ARG A 10 13.13 -50.31 -9.27
N GLN A 11 14.33 -49.72 -9.21
CA GLN A 11 15.57 -50.44 -9.53
C GLN A 11 16.81 -49.67 -9.02
N SER A 12 17.78 -50.43 -8.53
CA SER A 12 19.09 -50.01 -8.06
C SER A 12 20.15 -50.41 -9.08
N LYS A 13 21.14 -49.53 -9.35
CA LYS A 13 22.60 -49.81 -9.31
C LYS A 13 23.44 -48.73 -10.02
N CYS A 14 24.53 -48.37 -9.32
CA CYS A 14 25.87 -48.01 -9.78
C CYS A 14 26.04 -46.83 -10.74
N PHE A 15 26.73 -45.77 -10.30
CA PHE A 15 27.91 -45.23 -11.00
C PHE A 15 28.73 -44.32 -10.05
N THR A 16 30.00 -44.69 -9.86
CA THR A 16 31.07 -43.87 -9.28
C THR A 16 31.58 -42.85 -10.29
N PRO A 17 32.23 -41.76 -9.85
CA PRO A 17 33.30 -41.18 -10.66
C PRO A 17 34.64 -41.10 -9.91
N LEU A 18 35.66 -41.40 -10.69
CA LEU A 18 37.09 -41.42 -10.38
C LEU A 18 37.65 -40.04 -10.02
N VAL A 19 38.67 -40.09 -9.16
CA VAL A 19 39.72 -39.09 -8.94
C VAL A 19 40.75 -39.16 -10.08
N ARG A 20 41.18 -38.01 -10.63
CA ARG A 20 42.61 -37.73 -10.97
C ARG A 20 42.89 -36.29 -11.43
N ASP A 21 44.10 -35.86 -11.08
CA ASP A 21 44.93 -34.71 -11.54
C ASP A 21 44.73 -33.40 -10.72
N VAL A 22 45.52 -33.01 -9.70
CA VAL A 22 46.96 -33.01 -9.34
C VAL A 22 47.83 -31.91 -9.99
N LEU A 23 47.92 -30.78 -9.25
CA LEU A 23 49.08 -29.88 -8.95
C LEU A 23 49.69 -28.97 -10.07
N PRO A 24 50.51 -27.94 -9.72
CA PRO A 24 50.46 -26.98 -8.59
C PRO A 24 50.83 -25.52 -8.98
N ILE A 25 50.53 -24.54 -8.12
CA ILE A 25 51.35 -23.32 -8.00
C ILE A 25 51.68 -23.10 -6.52
N LEU A 26 52.97 -23.07 -6.23
CA LEU A 26 53.58 -22.82 -4.93
C LEU A 26 54.56 -21.66 -5.12
N VAL A 27 54.81 -20.99 -3.99
CA VAL A 27 55.94 -20.13 -3.64
C VAL A 27 55.72 -18.61 -3.78
N CYS A 28 55.74 -18.00 -2.58
CA CYS A 28 56.37 -16.73 -2.18
C CYS A 28 55.37 -15.74 -1.56
N LEU A 29 55.25 -15.77 -0.23
CA LEU A 29 55.57 -14.61 0.62
C LEU A 29 55.51 -15.01 2.10
N ALA A 30 56.67 -15.38 2.63
CA ALA A 30 56.96 -15.35 4.06
C ALA A 30 57.85 -14.14 4.31
N LEU A 31 57.34 -13.12 5.00
CA LEU A 31 58.13 -12.13 5.73
C LEU A 31 57.37 -11.71 7.00
N SER A 32 57.72 -12.42 8.07
CA SER A 32 57.85 -12.08 9.50
C SER A 32 56.78 -11.28 10.27
N PRO A 33 56.44 -11.75 11.50
CA PRO A 33 55.52 -11.10 12.43
C PRO A 33 56.25 -10.05 13.28
N LEU A 34 55.64 -8.88 13.46
CA LEU A 34 56.09 -7.86 14.41
C LEU A 34 54.84 -7.08 14.85
N PHE A 35 54.10 -7.62 15.82
CA PHE A 35 53.30 -6.88 16.79
C PHE A 35 52.90 -7.85 17.90
N THR A 36 53.82 -8.07 18.83
CA THR A 36 53.46 -8.41 20.21
C THR A 36 53.13 -7.11 20.96
N SER A 37 52.13 -7.20 21.84
CA SER A 37 51.60 -6.19 22.77
C SER A 37 50.77 -5.04 22.18
N LEU A 38 49.61 -5.38 21.64
CA LEU A 38 48.41 -4.66 22.06
C LEU A 38 47.77 -5.50 23.15
N ALA A 39 47.73 -4.92 24.36
CA ALA A 39 46.95 -5.43 25.45
C ALA A 39 45.55 -5.76 24.91
N VAL A 40 45.16 -7.03 25.02
CA VAL A 40 43.75 -7.40 25.01
C VAL A 40 43.16 -6.64 26.20
N SER A 41 42.62 -5.47 25.91
CA SER A 41 41.57 -4.88 26.73
C SER A 41 40.48 -5.95 26.74
N GLN A 42 40.38 -6.67 27.84
CA GLN A 42 39.24 -7.52 28.12
C GLN A 42 38.02 -6.59 28.11
N SER A 43 37.26 -6.61 27.03
CA SER A 43 35.93 -6.04 27.00
C SER A 43 35.12 -6.68 28.14
N PRO A 44 34.42 -5.91 28.99
CA PRO A 44 33.63 -6.46 30.07
C PRO A 44 32.30 -7.01 29.50
N THR A 45 32.36 -8.07 28.68
CA THR A 45 31.23 -8.52 27.85
C THR A 45 30.53 -9.79 28.31
N ALA A 46 30.93 -10.40 29.43
CA ALA A 46 30.28 -11.63 29.93
C ALA A 46 29.63 -11.38 31.30
N VAL A 47 28.36 -10.95 31.29
CA VAL A 47 27.49 -11.13 32.46
C VAL A 47 26.85 -12.50 32.34
N GLU A 48 27.04 -13.36 33.36
CA GLU A 48 26.41 -14.68 33.37
C GLU A 48 24.88 -14.55 33.36
N PRO A 49 24.18 -15.39 32.56
CA PRO A 49 22.72 -15.41 32.55
C PRO A 49 22.14 -15.66 33.95
N ARG A 50 21.18 -14.84 34.37
CA ARG A 50 20.55 -14.91 35.69
C ARG A 50 19.14 -15.48 35.57
N THR A 51 18.89 -16.61 36.19
CA THR A 51 17.55 -17.21 36.26
C THR A 51 16.60 -16.33 37.07
N ILE A 52 15.40 -16.08 36.54
CA ILE A 52 14.33 -15.35 37.21
C ILE A 52 13.26 -16.36 37.66
N SER A 53 12.91 -16.34 38.94
CA SER A 53 11.89 -17.25 39.48
C SER A 53 10.52 -16.58 39.50
N PHE A 54 9.58 -17.15 38.75
CA PHE A 54 8.15 -16.79 38.79
C PHE A 54 7.39 -17.48 39.93
N SER A 55 8.06 -18.32 40.74
CA SER A 55 7.45 -19.04 41.86
C SER A 55 7.84 -18.45 43.23
N SER A 56 8.28 -17.19 43.30
CA SER A 56 8.68 -16.53 44.55
C SER A 56 7.48 -15.89 45.26
N GLU A 57 7.56 -15.72 46.59
CA GLU A 57 6.52 -15.04 47.40
C GLU A 57 6.28 -13.57 47.00
N GLN A 58 7.14 -13.01 46.15
CA GLN A 58 7.09 -11.63 45.68
C GLN A 58 6.32 -11.47 44.35
N VAL A 59 5.82 -12.56 43.77
CA VAL A 59 5.07 -12.53 42.51
C VAL A 59 3.60 -12.16 42.75
N GLN A 60 3.08 -11.25 41.93
CA GLN A 60 1.65 -10.91 41.94
C GLN A 60 1.02 -11.28 40.61
N LEU A 61 -0.17 -11.90 40.68
CA LEU A 61 -0.93 -12.33 39.51
C LEU A 61 -2.27 -11.60 39.46
N LYS A 62 -2.72 -11.21 38.27
CA LYS A 62 -4.08 -10.74 38.02
C LYS A 62 -4.61 -11.41 36.76
N HIS A 63 -5.86 -11.87 36.81
CA HIS A 63 -6.51 -12.58 35.69
C HIS A 63 -5.65 -13.70 35.10
N LEU A 64 -4.80 -14.32 35.93
CA LEU A 64 -3.81 -15.30 35.54
C LEU A 64 -3.68 -16.34 36.65
N GLU A 65 -3.95 -17.59 36.32
CA GLU A 65 -3.72 -18.74 37.18
C GLU A 65 -2.36 -19.36 36.83
N MET A 66 -1.63 -19.78 37.86
CA MET A 66 -0.29 -20.34 37.75
C MET A 66 -0.20 -21.67 38.48
N GLU A 67 0.19 -22.73 37.77
CA GLU A 67 0.34 -24.08 38.32
C GLU A 67 1.77 -24.59 38.05
N PRO A 68 2.51 -25.02 39.08
CA PRO A 68 3.83 -25.62 38.89
C PRO A 68 3.70 -26.98 38.20
N ALA A 69 4.55 -27.24 37.20
CA ALA A 69 4.77 -28.53 36.58
C ALA A 69 6.25 -28.95 36.73
N ASN A 70 6.58 -30.20 36.39
CA ASN A 70 7.89 -30.79 36.70
C ASN A 70 9.09 -29.94 36.23
N ASP A 71 9.07 -29.43 34.99
CA ASP A 71 10.14 -28.65 34.37
C ASP A 71 9.65 -27.31 33.79
N ALA A 72 8.43 -26.90 34.14
CA ALA A 72 7.77 -25.70 33.60
C ALA A 72 6.71 -25.15 34.54
N ILE A 73 6.22 -23.96 34.23
CA ILE A 73 5.08 -23.34 34.90
C ILE A 73 3.94 -23.26 33.88
N VAL A 74 2.79 -23.83 34.23
CA VAL A 74 1.57 -23.76 33.43
C VAL A 74 0.81 -22.50 33.81
N PHE A 75 0.43 -21.73 32.81
CA PHE A 75 -0.38 -20.52 32.97
C PHE A 75 -1.73 -20.68 32.28
N ARG A 76 -2.77 -20.12 32.91
CA ARG A 76 -4.10 -19.95 32.31
C ARG A 76 -4.59 -18.53 32.52
N THR A 77 -4.88 -17.82 31.42
CA THR A 77 -5.52 -16.50 31.48
C THR A 77 -6.99 -16.65 31.87
N THR A 78 -7.50 -15.83 32.79
CA THR A 78 -8.88 -15.93 33.31
C THR A 78 -9.73 -14.68 33.11
N GLY A 79 -9.19 -13.63 32.51
CA GLY A 79 -9.89 -12.36 32.28
C GLY A 79 -9.28 -11.54 31.15
N ASN A 80 -9.60 -10.25 31.11
CA ASN A 80 -9.22 -9.32 30.04
C ASN A 80 -7.91 -8.55 30.31
N ASP A 81 -7.23 -8.84 31.42
CA ASP A 81 -5.98 -8.18 31.84
C ASP A 81 -5.03 -9.19 32.55
N PRO A 82 -4.71 -10.33 31.91
CA PRO A 82 -3.85 -11.37 32.48
C PRO A 82 -2.39 -10.90 32.59
N PHE A 83 -1.86 -10.76 33.81
CA PHE A 83 -0.45 -10.38 34.00
C PHE A 83 0.23 -11.04 35.19
N ILE A 84 1.56 -11.01 35.13
CA ILE A 84 2.47 -11.38 36.22
C ILE A 84 3.39 -10.20 36.57
N VAL A 85 3.52 -9.90 37.85
CA VAL A 85 4.48 -8.93 38.40
C VAL A 85 5.62 -9.67 39.06
N PHE A 86 6.86 -9.30 38.73
CA PHE A 86 8.06 -9.90 39.31
C PHE A 86 9.21 -8.88 39.34
N GLN A 87 10.23 -9.16 40.16
CA GLN A 87 11.42 -8.33 40.24
C GLN A 87 12.56 -8.96 39.44
N ILE A 88 13.31 -8.13 38.71
CA ILE A 88 14.57 -8.51 38.08
C ILE A 88 15.75 -7.86 38.82
N PRO A 89 16.94 -8.48 38.79
CA PRO A 89 18.14 -7.87 39.37
C PRO A 89 18.57 -6.63 38.57
N PRO A 90 19.53 -5.83 39.09
CA PRO A 90 20.06 -4.65 38.41
C PRO A 90 20.53 -4.94 36.98
N THR A 91 20.26 -3.99 36.10
CA THR A 91 20.59 -3.99 34.66
C THR A 91 21.53 -2.80 34.37
N PRO A 92 22.77 -2.80 34.89
CA PRO A 92 23.69 -1.67 34.69
C PRO A 92 24.03 -1.47 33.20
N ALA A 93 24.55 -0.29 32.87
CA ALA A 93 24.95 0.05 31.51
C ALA A 93 25.93 -1.00 30.92
N ASN A 94 25.62 -1.48 29.72
CA ASN A 94 26.44 -2.44 28.99
C ASN A 94 26.45 -2.09 27.49
N GLU A 95 27.47 -2.55 26.77
CA GLU A 95 27.55 -2.42 25.30
C GLU A 95 26.48 -3.26 24.59
N ARG A 96 26.08 -4.37 25.22
CA ARG A 96 25.03 -5.27 24.76
C ARG A 96 23.72 -5.01 25.48
N ARG A 97 22.61 -5.21 24.76
CA ARG A 97 21.26 -5.06 25.32
C ARG A 97 20.93 -6.15 26.35
N TRP A 98 20.19 -5.78 27.38
CA TRP A 98 19.59 -6.71 28.34
C TRP A 98 18.33 -7.35 27.76
N ILE A 99 18.31 -8.68 27.74
CA ILE A 99 17.23 -9.51 27.20
C ILE A 99 16.65 -10.36 28.33
N LEU A 100 15.33 -10.33 28.48
CA LEU A 100 14.59 -11.35 29.22
C LEU A 100 14.20 -12.46 28.24
N ALA A 101 14.90 -13.58 28.31
CA ALA A 101 14.64 -14.76 27.48
C ALA A 101 13.88 -15.82 28.27
N MET A 102 12.98 -16.54 27.61
CA MET A 102 12.25 -17.66 28.20
C MET A 102 11.90 -18.70 27.14
N GLU A 103 11.71 -19.94 27.56
CA GLU A 103 11.16 -20.99 26.69
C GLU A 103 9.66 -21.10 26.91
N VAL A 104 8.90 -21.14 25.82
CA VAL A 104 7.44 -21.09 25.84
C VAL A 104 6.85 -22.19 24.97
N PHE A 105 5.81 -22.85 25.48
CA PHE A 105 4.94 -23.76 24.75
C PHE A 105 3.54 -23.14 24.74
N CYS A 106 3.03 -22.75 23.56
CA CYS A 106 1.79 -22.00 23.44
C CYS A 106 0.94 -22.51 22.25
N PRO A 107 0.02 -23.48 22.46
CA PRO A 107 -0.72 -24.10 21.35
C PRO A 107 -1.74 -23.17 20.69
N HIS A 108 -2.10 -22.05 21.31
CA HIS A 108 -3.12 -21.13 20.81
C HIS A 108 -2.56 -19.77 20.36
N GLY A 109 -1.30 -19.46 20.68
CA GLY A 109 -0.73 -18.12 20.55
C GLY A 109 -1.40 -17.09 21.47
N ILE A 110 -0.69 -15.98 21.72
CA ILE A 110 -1.17 -14.84 22.51
C ILE A 110 -0.72 -13.55 21.83
N GLN A 111 -1.68 -12.69 21.48
CA GLN A 111 -1.43 -11.38 20.89
C GLN A 111 -1.44 -10.27 21.95
N ASN A 112 -1.02 -9.06 21.59
CA ASN A 112 -1.03 -7.86 22.45
C ASN A 112 -0.24 -8.06 23.76
N MET A 113 0.93 -8.68 23.69
CA MET A 113 1.81 -8.79 24.86
C MET A 113 2.40 -7.43 25.20
N GLN A 114 2.47 -7.10 26.49
CA GLN A 114 2.99 -5.83 26.97
C GLN A 114 3.92 -6.02 28.16
N LEU A 115 4.86 -5.10 28.32
CA LEU A 115 5.74 -5.03 29.48
C LEU A 115 5.66 -3.64 30.08
N PHE A 116 5.31 -3.56 31.36
CA PHE A 116 5.45 -2.35 32.16
C PHE A 116 6.67 -2.45 33.07
N TYR A 117 7.38 -1.35 33.25
CA TYR A 117 8.57 -1.29 34.09
C TYR A 117 8.53 -0.13 35.08
N GLY A 118 8.93 -0.41 36.32
CA GLY A 118 8.94 0.58 37.39
C GLY A 118 7.54 0.95 37.88
N GLN A 119 7.43 1.16 39.20
CA GLN A 119 6.17 1.56 39.84
C GLN A 119 6.11 3.08 40.03
N PRO A 120 4.92 3.70 39.99
CA PRO A 120 3.62 3.13 39.60
C PRO A 120 3.55 2.77 38.11
N TRP A 121 2.73 1.77 37.75
CA TRP A 121 2.51 1.36 36.36
C TRP A 121 1.90 2.52 35.57
N SER A 122 2.46 2.84 34.40
CA SER A 122 1.96 3.92 33.56
C SER A 122 2.23 3.63 32.08
N GLU A 123 1.38 4.14 31.20
CA GLU A 123 1.57 4.10 29.74
C GLU A 123 2.92 4.65 29.28
N LYS A 124 3.47 5.64 30.00
CA LYS A 124 4.81 6.20 29.70
C LYS A 124 5.97 5.22 29.96
N ARG A 125 5.70 4.11 30.65
CA ARG A 125 6.64 3.04 30.98
C ARG A 125 6.08 1.69 30.54
N ARG A 126 5.47 1.68 29.36
CA ARG A 126 4.93 0.50 28.67
C ARG A 126 5.76 0.24 27.42
N ILE A 127 6.01 -1.04 27.16
CA ILE A 127 6.63 -1.53 25.93
C ILE A 127 5.68 -2.57 25.34
N ASP A 128 5.35 -2.41 24.06
CA ASP A 128 4.62 -3.43 23.32
C ASP A 128 5.61 -4.53 22.89
N LEU A 129 5.30 -5.78 23.23
CA LEU A 129 6.15 -6.93 22.97
C LEU A 129 5.65 -7.73 21.76
N PRO A 130 6.52 -8.54 21.12
CA PRO A 130 6.10 -9.49 20.10
C PRO A 130 5.00 -10.43 20.61
N HIS A 131 4.09 -10.88 19.74
CA HIS A 131 3.10 -11.88 20.13
C HIS A 131 3.76 -13.23 20.41
N LEU A 132 3.18 -14.03 21.30
CA LEU A 132 3.52 -15.45 21.40
C LEU A 132 2.90 -16.18 20.22
N SER A 133 3.75 -16.68 19.33
CA SER A 133 3.32 -17.49 18.20
C SER A 133 2.71 -18.81 18.65
N ARG A 134 1.77 -19.35 17.85
CA ARG A 134 1.29 -20.71 18.05
C ARG A 134 2.44 -21.69 17.85
N ALA A 135 2.72 -22.49 18.88
CA ALA A 135 3.74 -23.52 18.85
C ALA A 135 3.24 -24.76 19.60
N GLU A 136 3.33 -25.91 18.93
CA GLU A 136 3.07 -27.26 19.51
C GLU A 136 4.37 -27.91 20.01
N GLY A 137 5.41 -27.09 20.21
CA GLY A 137 6.71 -27.45 20.79
C GLY A 137 7.33 -26.26 21.52
N TRP A 138 8.39 -26.51 22.30
CA TRP A 138 9.11 -25.46 23.02
C TRP A 138 9.82 -24.51 22.06
N THR A 139 9.58 -23.22 22.20
CA THR A 139 10.24 -22.15 21.42
C THR A 139 10.86 -21.11 22.36
N THR A 140 11.94 -20.47 21.93
CA THR A 140 12.53 -19.35 22.67
C THR A 140 11.75 -18.07 22.36
N TYR A 141 11.34 -17.37 23.41
CA TYR A 141 10.74 -16.05 23.37
C TYR A 141 11.66 -15.06 24.08
N THR A 142 11.86 -13.87 23.49
CA THR A 142 12.80 -12.87 24.00
C THR A 142 12.13 -11.50 24.07
N CYS A 143 12.34 -10.81 25.19
CA CYS A 143 11.95 -9.42 25.39
C CYS A 143 13.23 -8.58 25.50
N ASP A 144 13.40 -7.60 24.60
CA ASP A 144 14.46 -6.60 24.74
C ASP A 144 14.03 -5.59 25.81
N LEU A 145 14.74 -5.59 26.93
CA LEU A 145 14.50 -4.68 28.05
C LEU A 145 15.18 -3.32 27.85
N SER A 146 15.91 -3.11 26.76
CA SER A 146 16.78 -1.96 26.56
C SER A 146 16.17 -0.85 25.68
N LEU A 147 14.85 -0.82 25.50
CA LEU A 147 14.19 -0.08 24.41
C LEU A 147 13.72 1.35 24.78
N GLY A 148 14.27 2.37 24.10
CA GLY A 148 13.88 3.80 24.19
C GLY A 148 15.03 4.73 24.65
N GLN A 149 14.96 6.06 24.44
CA GLN A 149 16.07 7.04 24.65
C GLN A 149 16.79 6.98 26.01
N GLU A 150 16.19 6.34 27.00
CA GLU A 150 16.88 5.89 28.20
C GLU A 150 16.73 4.38 28.29
N PHE A 151 17.77 3.67 27.86
CA PHE A 151 18.02 2.29 28.23
C PHE A 151 17.62 2.10 29.69
N LEU A 152 16.87 1.04 30.03
CA LEU A 152 16.69 0.62 31.42
C LEU A 152 18.07 0.29 32.00
N ARG A 153 18.70 1.31 32.58
CA ARG A 153 20.02 1.29 33.21
C ARG A 153 19.81 1.50 34.68
N GLU A 154 19.31 0.43 35.30
CA GLU A 154 18.99 0.47 36.71
C GLU A 154 20.10 -0.21 37.48
N ASP A 155 20.82 0.56 38.29
CA ASP A 155 21.78 0.05 39.26
C ASP A 155 21.07 -0.66 40.43
N LYS A 156 19.74 -0.66 40.46
CA LYS A 156 18.88 -1.26 41.47
C LYS A 156 17.95 -2.32 40.85
N PRO A 157 17.46 -3.28 41.66
CA PRO A 157 16.43 -4.21 41.21
C PRO A 157 15.18 -3.49 40.71
N LEU A 158 14.59 -3.97 39.62
CA LEU A 158 13.48 -3.34 38.94
C LEU A 158 12.24 -4.24 38.97
N TRP A 159 11.09 -3.65 39.25
CA TRP A 159 9.80 -4.34 39.13
C TRP A 159 9.30 -4.30 37.70
N LEU A 160 8.98 -5.47 37.17
CA LEU A 160 8.36 -5.65 35.87
C LEU A 160 6.95 -6.21 36.04
N ARG A 161 6.06 -5.79 35.15
CA ARG A 161 4.73 -6.37 34.95
C ARG A 161 4.67 -6.84 33.50
N LEU A 162 4.51 -8.15 33.29
CA LEU A 162 4.41 -8.79 31.98
C LEU A 162 2.96 -9.22 31.74
N ASP A 163 2.36 -8.69 30.67
CA ASP A 163 0.96 -8.88 30.32
C ASP A 163 0.83 -9.86 29.15
N PHE A 164 -0.11 -10.80 29.28
CA PHE A 164 -0.36 -11.90 28.35
C PHE A 164 -1.61 -11.62 27.50
N GLY A 165 -1.65 -10.45 26.86
CA GLY A 165 -2.76 -10.05 26.00
C GLY A 165 -4.00 -9.62 26.77
N ASN A 166 -5.16 -9.71 26.12
CA ASN A 166 -6.45 -9.23 26.64
C ASN A 166 -7.57 -10.29 26.57
N GLN A 167 -7.21 -11.57 26.43
CA GLN A 167 -8.15 -12.68 26.26
C GLN A 167 -8.06 -13.67 27.42
N ALA A 168 -9.21 -14.19 27.84
CA ALA A 168 -9.30 -15.32 28.78
C ALA A 168 -9.11 -16.67 28.06
N ASP A 169 -8.99 -17.74 28.85
CA ASP A 169 -8.93 -19.14 28.43
C ASP A 169 -7.79 -19.54 27.48
N LYS A 170 -6.70 -18.77 27.45
CA LYS A 170 -5.42 -19.19 26.88
C LYS A 170 -4.64 -20.01 27.90
N ARG A 171 -4.15 -21.17 27.46
CA ARG A 171 -3.23 -22.03 28.22
C ARG A 171 -1.88 -22.07 27.53
N PHE A 172 -0.82 -21.89 28.31
CA PHE A 172 0.56 -21.91 27.84
C PHE A 172 1.50 -22.33 28.96
N GLN A 173 2.71 -22.72 28.62
CA GLN A 173 3.73 -23.10 29.59
C GLN A 173 4.98 -22.26 29.38
N ILE A 174 5.62 -21.84 30.46
CA ILE A 174 6.90 -21.12 30.44
C ILE A 174 7.92 -21.89 31.28
N ARG A 175 9.15 -21.98 30.80
CA ARG A 175 10.31 -22.43 31.58
C ARG A 175 11.55 -21.64 31.22
N ASN A 176 12.65 -21.87 31.94
CA ASN A 176 13.96 -21.27 31.65
C ASN A 176 13.91 -19.74 31.48
N VAL A 177 13.23 -19.04 32.39
CA VAL A 177 13.18 -17.58 32.39
C VAL A 177 14.53 -17.04 32.86
N VAL A 178 15.20 -16.30 32.00
CA VAL A 178 16.60 -15.89 32.19
C VAL A 178 16.78 -14.45 31.73
N LEU A 179 17.38 -13.64 32.58
CA LEU A 179 17.91 -12.33 32.24
C LEU A 179 19.36 -12.49 31.77
N ARG A 180 19.67 -12.06 30.55
CA ARG A 180 21.02 -12.13 29.98
C ARG A 180 21.30 -10.94 29.08
N LEU A 181 22.54 -10.83 28.61
CA LEU A 181 22.86 -9.95 27.49
C LEU A 181 22.42 -10.59 26.16
N GLU A 182 22.20 -9.75 25.15
CA GLU A 182 21.89 -10.19 23.79
C GLU A 182 23.02 -11.09 23.24
N ASN A 183 22.63 -12.15 22.55
CA ASN A 183 23.58 -13.07 21.95
C ASN A 183 24.04 -12.57 20.57
N ASP A 184 25.03 -13.21 19.96
CA ASP A 184 25.61 -12.77 18.68
C ASP A 184 24.64 -12.87 17.49
N LEU A 185 23.59 -13.70 17.58
CA LEU A 185 22.55 -13.76 16.55
C LEU A 185 21.61 -12.56 16.67
N GLU A 186 21.13 -12.29 17.89
CA GLU A 186 20.26 -11.14 18.20
C GLU A 186 20.96 -9.81 17.90
N LEU A 187 22.24 -9.69 18.28
CA LEU A 187 23.06 -8.52 17.98
C LEU A 187 23.13 -8.28 16.46
N ARG A 188 23.39 -9.33 15.67
CA ARG A 188 23.43 -9.22 14.21
C ARG A 188 22.07 -8.83 13.62
N GLN A 189 20.99 -9.44 14.07
CA GLN A 189 19.63 -9.09 13.63
C GLN A 189 19.25 -7.65 13.97
N ASN A 190 19.63 -7.18 15.16
CA ASN A 190 19.43 -5.80 15.60
C ASN A 190 20.25 -4.83 14.75
N GLN A 191 21.53 -5.14 14.50
CA GLN A 191 22.40 -4.34 13.62
C GLN A 191 21.85 -4.28 12.19
N GLU A 192 21.44 -5.41 11.61
CA GLU A 192 20.83 -5.48 10.28
C GLU A 192 19.54 -4.64 10.20
N ARG A 193 18.70 -4.67 11.25
CA ARG A 193 17.48 -3.86 11.35
C ARG A 193 17.81 -2.37 11.45
N GLU A 194 18.76 -1.97 12.29
CA GLU A 194 19.20 -0.57 12.42
C GLU A 194 19.84 -0.05 11.13
N GLU A 195 20.66 -0.86 10.47
CA GLU A 195 21.23 -0.52 9.17
C GLU A 195 20.17 -0.39 8.10
N ARG A 196 19.16 -1.29 8.08
CA ARG A 196 18.00 -1.18 7.19
C ARG A 196 17.27 0.14 7.41
N VAL A 197 16.96 0.48 8.66
CA VAL A 197 16.32 1.76 9.03
C VAL A 197 17.14 2.95 8.51
N LYS A 198 18.44 3.01 8.81
CA LYS A 198 19.34 4.09 8.35
C LYS A 198 19.44 4.17 6.82
N ARG A 199 19.43 3.03 6.11
CA ARG A 199 19.41 2.99 4.64
C ARG A 199 18.10 3.57 4.08
N LEU A 200 16.97 3.19 4.66
CA LEU A 200 15.66 3.71 4.26
C LEU A 200 15.53 5.21 4.55
N GLU A 201 15.99 5.70 5.70
CA GLU A 201 15.99 7.14 6.02
C GLU A 201 16.83 7.94 5.03
N ARG A 202 18.05 7.49 4.72
CA ARG A 202 18.90 8.13 3.71
C ARG A 202 18.23 8.16 2.33
N LEU A 203 17.60 7.07 1.92
CA LEU A 203 16.90 7.01 0.64
C LEU A 203 15.68 7.95 0.64
N ASN A 204 14.93 8.01 1.74
CA ASN A 204 13.81 8.91 1.91
C ASN A 204 14.24 10.39 1.77
N GLU A 205 15.34 10.78 2.42
CA GLU A 205 15.93 12.12 2.29
C GLU A 205 16.38 12.42 0.85
N GLN A 206 17.00 11.45 0.17
CA GLN A 206 17.41 11.61 -1.23
C GLN A 206 16.23 11.85 -2.15
N ILE A 207 15.13 11.10 -1.99
CA ILE A 207 13.91 11.29 -2.78
C ILE A 207 13.26 12.65 -2.45
N ALA A 208 13.17 13.01 -1.17
CA ALA A 208 12.66 14.32 -0.76
C ALA A 208 13.46 15.47 -1.38
N SER A 209 14.79 15.38 -1.35
CA SER A 209 15.71 16.37 -1.91
C SER A 209 15.58 16.49 -3.42
N TYR A 210 15.39 15.38 -4.14
CA TYR A 210 15.15 15.38 -5.58
C TYR A 210 13.95 16.27 -5.95
N TYR A 211 12.82 16.13 -5.26
CA TYR A 211 11.64 16.95 -5.52
C TYR A 211 11.82 18.43 -5.12
N GLN A 212 12.80 18.77 -4.31
CA GLN A 212 13.16 20.16 -3.97
C GLN A 212 14.23 20.76 -4.90
N THR A 213 14.89 19.92 -5.70
CA THR A 213 16.01 20.33 -6.56
C THR A 213 15.54 21.25 -7.67
N GLN A 214 16.26 22.36 -7.85
CA GLN A 214 16.12 23.24 -9.01
C GLN A 214 17.06 22.77 -10.12
N PHE A 215 16.51 22.15 -11.14
CA PHE A 215 17.28 21.68 -12.28
C PHE A 215 17.56 22.83 -13.26
N PRO A 216 18.75 22.86 -13.89
CA PRO A 216 19.10 23.89 -14.87
C PRO A 216 18.29 23.80 -16.17
N ILE A 217 17.64 22.65 -16.43
CA ILE A 217 16.80 22.43 -17.60
C ILE A 217 15.44 21.87 -17.17
N GLU A 218 14.37 22.44 -17.71
CA GLU A 218 13.00 21.95 -17.58
C GLU A 218 12.54 21.31 -18.89
N ILE A 219 12.20 20.03 -18.86
CA ILE A 219 11.44 19.40 -19.95
C ILE A 219 9.97 19.80 -19.75
N THR A 220 9.46 20.65 -20.64
CA THR A 220 8.12 21.24 -20.52
C THR A 220 7.04 20.38 -21.16
N ARG A 221 7.40 19.54 -22.15
CA ARG A 221 6.45 18.66 -22.84
C ARG A 221 7.15 17.45 -23.46
N VAL A 222 6.52 16.28 -23.29
CA VAL A 222 6.77 15.05 -24.03
C VAL A 222 5.49 14.66 -24.79
N GLU A 223 5.58 14.50 -26.10
CA GLU A 223 4.44 14.19 -26.96
C GLU A 223 4.75 13.03 -27.90
N HIS A 224 3.83 12.07 -27.98
CA HIS A 224 3.82 11.07 -29.03
C HIS A 224 3.05 11.62 -30.24
N ALA A 225 3.75 11.88 -31.35
CA ALA A 225 3.18 12.22 -32.65
C ALA A 225 2.85 10.93 -33.44
N ALA A 226 2.58 11.00 -34.74
CA ALA A 226 2.30 9.80 -35.54
C ALA A 226 3.52 8.88 -35.70
N ASP A 227 4.69 9.46 -35.98
CA ASP A 227 5.93 8.77 -36.36
C ASP A 227 7.14 9.16 -35.49
N ALA A 228 6.92 9.98 -34.45
CA ALA A 228 7.96 10.47 -33.58
C ALA A 228 7.52 10.71 -32.14
N ILE A 229 8.50 10.79 -31.23
CA ILE A 229 8.36 11.37 -29.90
C ILE A 229 9.04 12.73 -29.92
N LEU A 230 8.31 13.77 -29.54
CA LEU A 230 8.78 15.14 -29.46
C LEU A 230 9.02 15.50 -28.00
N VAL A 231 10.25 15.86 -27.67
CA VAL A 231 10.62 16.30 -26.31
C VAL A 231 11.11 17.73 -26.38
N SER A 232 10.38 18.64 -25.75
CA SER A 232 10.68 20.07 -25.76
C SER A 232 10.85 20.60 -24.33
N GLY A 233 11.62 21.67 -24.21
CA GLY A 233 11.86 22.30 -22.93
C GLY A 233 12.68 23.56 -23.04
N LYS A 234 13.11 24.05 -21.87
CA LYS A 234 13.87 25.29 -21.73
C LYS A 234 14.97 25.14 -20.69
N ALA A 235 16.07 25.85 -20.90
CA ALA A 235 17.15 26.02 -19.97
C ALA A 235 17.05 27.34 -19.22
N VAL A 236 17.58 27.36 -18.00
CA VAL A 236 17.78 28.59 -17.24
C VAL A 236 19.23 29.05 -17.43
N GLY A 237 19.41 30.20 -18.08
CA GLY A 237 20.72 30.80 -18.33
C GLY A 237 21.50 30.16 -19.48
N GLN A 238 22.76 30.59 -19.66
CA GLN A 238 23.65 30.03 -20.68
C GLN A 238 24.30 28.73 -20.18
N LEU A 239 24.01 27.62 -20.86
CA LEU A 239 24.54 26.29 -20.55
C LEU A 239 25.30 25.72 -21.74
N SER A 240 26.49 25.15 -21.48
CA SER A 240 27.18 24.35 -22.50
C SER A 240 26.43 23.04 -22.72
N THR A 241 26.12 22.74 -23.98
CA THR A 241 25.39 21.53 -24.38
C THR A 241 26.29 20.38 -24.82
N ALA A 242 27.62 20.57 -24.81
CA ALA A 242 28.59 19.66 -25.42
C ALA A 242 28.48 18.20 -24.93
N ASN A 243 28.05 17.98 -23.69
CA ASN A 243 27.93 16.64 -23.09
C ASN A 243 26.50 16.29 -22.66
N LEU A 244 25.50 17.07 -23.09
CA LEU A 244 24.10 16.84 -22.70
C LEU A 244 23.42 15.85 -23.64
N SER A 245 22.82 14.83 -23.05
CA SER A 245 22.04 13.83 -23.77
C SER A 245 20.69 13.64 -23.12
N LEU A 246 19.67 13.51 -23.96
CA LEU A 246 18.36 13.02 -23.59
C LEU A 246 18.41 11.49 -23.55
N ILE A 247 17.97 10.92 -22.44
CA ILE A 247 17.88 9.48 -22.21
C ILE A 247 16.44 9.10 -21.83
N ALA A 248 16.10 7.82 -22.05
CA ALA A 248 14.90 7.22 -21.51
C ALA A 248 15.18 6.65 -20.11
N ARG A 249 14.22 6.79 -19.19
CA ARG A 249 14.21 6.17 -17.86
C ARG A 249 13.19 5.03 -17.84
N GLY A 250 13.63 3.87 -17.35
CA GLY A 250 12.89 2.62 -17.34
C GLY A 250 11.80 2.55 -16.29
N LEU A 251 11.11 1.42 -16.23
CA LEU A 251 9.98 1.19 -15.31
C LEU A 251 10.41 1.05 -13.86
N THR A 252 11.63 0.54 -13.63
CA THR A 252 12.25 0.25 -12.33
C THR A 252 13.05 1.43 -11.75
N ASP A 253 13.37 2.41 -12.58
CA ASP A 253 14.23 3.54 -12.23
C ASP A 253 13.61 4.48 -11.17
N ILE A 254 14.28 4.64 -10.03
CA ILE A 254 13.93 5.70 -9.06
C ILE A 254 14.44 7.04 -9.59
N SER A 255 13.57 8.05 -9.67
CA SER A 255 13.90 9.35 -10.28
C SER A 255 15.07 10.07 -9.60
N ALA A 256 15.15 9.94 -8.27
CA ALA A 256 16.21 10.54 -7.45
C ALA A 256 17.61 9.95 -7.70
N PHE A 257 17.69 8.75 -8.28
CA PHE A 257 18.97 8.14 -8.61
C PHE A 257 19.48 8.59 -9.98
N PRO A 258 20.79 8.90 -10.08
CA PRO A 258 21.43 9.08 -11.37
C PRO A 258 21.25 7.85 -12.24
N ALA A 259 20.91 8.06 -13.51
CA ALA A 259 20.80 6.96 -14.46
C ALA A 259 22.17 6.31 -14.70
N LYS A 260 22.19 5.00 -14.91
CA LYS A 260 23.36 4.29 -15.42
C LYS A 260 23.23 4.09 -16.91
N VAL A 261 24.21 4.55 -17.67
CA VAL A 261 24.21 4.45 -19.14
C VAL A 261 25.16 3.33 -19.56
N HIS A 262 24.68 2.39 -20.38
CA HIS A 262 25.48 1.34 -21.01
C HIS A 262 25.50 1.51 -22.53
N SER A 263 26.23 0.64 -23.24
CA SER A 263 26.45 0.77 -24.69
C SER A 263 25.17 0.69 -25.54
N THR A 264 24.12 0.06 -25.02
CA THR A 264 22.82 -0.10 -25.69
C THR A 264 21.75 0.89 -25.19
N THR A 265 22.09 1.80 -24.28
CA THR A 265 21.15 2.83 -23.81
C THR A 265 20.83 3.81 -24.94
N PHE A 266 19.55 4.12 -25.11
CA PHE A 266 19.13 5.16 -26.04
C PHE A 266 19.65 6.53 -25.59
N LEU A 267 20.29 7.25 -26.51
CA LEU A 267 20.80 8.60 -26.27
C LEU A 267 20.58 9.50 -27.48
N ARG A 268 20.17 10.75 -27.22
CA ARG A 268 20.10 11.81 -28.23
C ARG A 268 20.75 13.08 -27.71
N PRO A 269 21.72 13.66 -28.44
CA PRO A 269 22.29 14.95 -28.06
C PRO A 269 21.20 16.02 -27.95
N VAL A 270 21.30 16.86 -26.93
CA VAL A 270 20.40 18.01 -26.76
C VAL A 270 21.12 19.27 -27.24
N ARG A 271 20.45 20.04 -28.10
CA ARG A 271 20.92 21.36 -28.52
C ARG A 271 19.93 22.41 -28.06
N ILE A 272 20.44 23.43 -27.39
CA ILE A 272 19.67 24.53 -26.85
C ILE A 272 19.97 25.74 -27.73
N ASP A 273 18.93 26.44 -28.17
CA ASP A 273 19.04 27.64 -29.00
C ASP A 273 19.42 28.88 -28.18
N ALA A 274 19.58 30.01 -28.87
CA ALA A 274 19.96 31.28 -28.25
C ALA A 274 18.89 31.82 -27.28
N ASP A 275 17.63 31.41 -27.45
CA ASP A 275 16.50 31.78 -26.60
C ASP A 275 16.36 30.83 -25.39
N GLY A 276 17.25 29.85 -25.26
CA GLY A 276 17.25 28.88 -24.18
C GLY A 276 16.27 27.72 -24.38
N ASN A 277 15.68 27.56 -25.56
CA ASN A 277 14.73 26.48 -25.84
C ASN A 277 15.43 25.29 -26.51
N PHE A 278 14.85 24.10 -26.38
CA PHE A 278 15.26 22.94 -27.16
C PHE A 278 14.05 22.12 -27.62
N MET A 279 14.27 21.36 -28.69
CA MET A 279 13.36 20.33 -29.16
C MET A 279 14.17 19.16 -29.71
N VAL A 280 13.93 17.97 -29.17
CA VAL A 280 14.51 16.72 -29.66
C VAL A 280 13.42 15.94 -30.37
N HIS A 281 13.68 15.60 -31.63
CA HIS A 281 12.82 14.75 -32.45
C HIS A 281 13.36 13.31 -32.45
N ILE A 282 12.57 12.37 -31.96
CA ILE A 282 12.94 10.96 -31.85
C ILE A 282 12.06 10.14 -32.79
N PRO A 283 12.60 9.61 -33.91
CA PRO A 283 11.84 8.71 -34.77
C PRO A 283 11.36 7.49 -33.99
N ALA A 284 10.06 7.30 -33.93
CA ALA A 284 9.41 6.23 -33.16
C ALA A 284 7.95 6.13 -33.61
N ASP A 285 7.59 5.06 -34.31
CA ASP A 285 6.19 4.73 -34.62
C ASP A 285 5.46 4.15 -33.39
N LYS A 286 4.18 3.83 -33.55
CA LYS A 286 3.32 3.22 -32.51
C LYS A 286 3.82 1.86 -32.00
N HIS A 287 4.70 1.17 -32.72
CA HIS A 287 5.27 -0.12 -32.34
C HIS A 287 6.66 0.00 -31.68
N SER A 288 7.23 1.20 -31.65
CA SER A 288 8.53 1.48 -31.04
C SER A 288 8.57 1.12 -29.55
N ALA A 289 9.69 0.53 -29.14
CA ALA A 289 10.03 0.30 -27.73
C ALA A 289 9.96 1.57 -26.88
N LEU A 290 10.30 2.70 -27.49
CA LEU A 290 10.38 4.00 -26.83
C LEU A 290 9.00 4.58 -26.50
N ARG A 291 7.93 3.95 -27.00
CA ARG A 291 6.53 4.26 -26.64
C ARG A 291 5.92 3.25 -25.66
N ASN A 292 6.72 2.38 -25.05
CA ASN A 292 6.22 1.50 -24.00
C ASN A 292 5.63 2.33 -22.85
N THR A 293 4.51 1.86 -22.33
CA THR A 293 3.79 2.46 -21.21
C THR A 293 4.72 2.62 -20.01
N GLY A 294 4.77 3.81 -19.43
CA GLY A 294 5.59 4.13 -18.25
C GLY A 294 7.03 4.58 -18.53
N LEU A 295 7.47 4.61 -19.79
CA LEU A 295 8.75 5.24 -20.13
C LEU A 295 8.71 6.76 -19.88
N ARG A 296 9.84 7.26 -19.37
CA ARG A 296 10.02 8.68 -19.01
C ARG A 296 11.30 9.21 -19.64
N TRP A 297 11.46 10.54 -19.64
CA TRP A 297 12.56 11.21 -20.32
C TRP A 297 13.35 12.09 -19.37
N GLN A 298 14.67 12.10 -19.50
CA GLN A 298 15.53 12.94 -18.67
C GLN A 298 16.74 13.44 -19.46
N ILE A 299 17.18 14.68 -19.19
CA ILE A 299 18.42 15.23 -19.72
C ILE A 299 19.51 15.05 -18.68
N VAL A 300 20.63 14.48 -19.12
CA VAL A 300 21.79 14.19 -18.27
C VAL A 300 23.08 14.61 -18.97
N SER A 301 24.13 14.88 -18.19
CA SER A 301 25.50 14.78 -18.69
C SER A 301 26.05 13.39 -18.43
N ILE A 302 26.77 12.82 -19.40
CA ILE A 302 27.33 11.47 -19.30
C ILE A 302 28.83 11.55 -19.08
N SER A 303 29.33 10.82 -18.08
CA SER A 303 30.77 10.73 -17.81
C SER A 303 31.52 10.10 -19.00
N SER A 304 32.74 10.58 -19.23
CA SER A 304 33.68 9.96 -20.16
C SER A 304 34.28 8.66 -19.60
N GLN A 305 34.26 8.50 -18.27
CA GLN A 305 34.82 7.34 -17.56
C GLN A 305 33.80 6.20 -17.46
N LEU A 306 34.28 4.98 -17.68
CA LEU A 306 33.55 3.74 -17.44
C LEU A 306 33.72 3.32 -15.98
N ASN A 307 32.61 2.92 -15.36
CA ASN A 307 32.57 2.26 -14.07
C ASN A 307 33.05 0.81 -14.20
N SER A 308 33.35 0.18 -13.07
CA SER A 308 33.78 -1.23 -13.02
C SER A 308 32.74 -2.22 -13.57
N ASP A 309 31.46 -1.87 -13.54
CA ASP A 309 30.35 -2.64 -14.09
C ASP A 309 30.11 -2.39 -15.61
N GLY A 310 30.99 -1.63 -16.27
CA GLY A 310 30.88 -1.29 -17.69
C GLY A 310 29.84 -0.20 -18.00
N THR A 311 29.24 0.42 -16.98
CA THR A 311 28.31 1.54 -17.14
C THR A 311 29.04 2.89 -17.07
N ARG A 312 28.37 3.96 -17.48
CA ARG A 312 28.82 5.34 -17.29
C ARG A 312 27.89 6.02 -16.31
N SER A 313 28.49 6.71 -15.34
CA SER A 313 27.77 7.56 -14.41
C SER A 313 27.21 8.78 -15.12
N THR A 314 26.06 9.27 -14.64
CA THR A 314 25.41 10.46 -15.17
C THR A 314 25.23 11.51 -14.09
N THR A 315 25.11 12.76 -14.52
CA THR A 315 24.66 13.87 -13.67
C THR A 315 23.35 14.40 -14.26
N PRO A 316 22.24 14.44 -13.49
CA PRO A 316 20.97 14.94 -13.99
C PRO A 316 21.01 16.45 -14.20
N TYR A 317 20.54 16.91 -15.37
CA TYR A 317 20.36 18.33 -15.71
C TYR A 317 18.88 18.72 -15.81
N SER A 318 17.98 17.75 -15.82
CA SER A 318 16.54 17.94 -15.68
C SER A 318 15.96 16.95 -14.68
N ALA A 319 14.78 17.28 -14.15
CA ALA A 319 13.89 16.27 -13.59
C ALA A 319 13.50 15.26 -14.69
N VAL A 320 13.04 14.09 -14.26
CA VAL A 320 12.38 13.12 -15.14
C VAL A 320 11.04 13.67 -15.59
N ARG A 321 10.65 13.44 -16.85
CA ARG A 321 9.37 13.89 -17.42
C ARG A 321 8.58 12.72 -17.98
N HIS A 322 7.33 12.58 -17.55
CA HIS A 322 6.38 11.62 -18.11
C HIS A 322 5.81 12.12 -19.43
N VAL A 323 5.19 11.22 -20.21
CA VAL A 323 4.48 11.59 -21.44
C VAL A 323 3.28 12.49 -21.11
N ASP A 324 3.18 13.65 -21.76
CA ASP A 324 2.10 14.61 -21.54
C ASP A 324 0.94 14.42 -22.52
N ARG A 325 1.27 14.04 -23.77
CA ARG A 325 0.31 13.88 -24.86
C ARG A 325 0.59 12.61 -25.64
N TYR A 326 -0.48 11.85 -25.88
CA TYR A 326 -0.46 10.64 -26.70
C TYR A 326 -0.93 10.96 -28.12
N ASP A 327 -0.52 10.14 -29.07
CA ASP A 327 -0.95 10.22 -30.46
C ASP A 327 -2.47 9.96 -30.52
N PRO A 328 -3.29 10.90 -31.03
CA PRO A 328 -4.72 10.69 -31.18
C PRO A 328 -5.09 9.47 -32.03
N ALA A 329 -4.19 9.01 -32.92
CA ALA A 329 -4.41 7.80 -33.71
C ALA A 329 -4.31 6.49 -32.91
N GLU A 330 -3.73 6.52 -31.70
CA GLU A 330 -3.74 5.38 -30.78
C GLU A 330 -5.06 5.27 -29.98
N ALA A 331 -5.83 6.36 -29.89
CA ALA A 331 -7.07 6.40 -29.13
C ALA A 331 -8.23 5.72 -29.89
N LYS A 332 -9.06 4.97 -29.16
CA LYS A 332 -10.33 4.47 -29.68
C LYS A 332 -11.34 5.63 -29.79
N GLN A 333 -12.19 5.56 -30.81
CA GLN A 333 -13.28 6.54 -30.98
C GLN A 333 -14.40 6.25 -29.99
N LEU A 334 -14.42 7.02 -28.90
CA LEU A 334 -15.36 6.84 -27.79
C LEU A 334 -16.21 8.09 -27.58
N ALA A 335 -17.50 7.89 -27.35
CA ALA A 335 -18.38 8.96 -26.90
C ALA A 335 -17.84 9.59 -25.60
N PRO A 336 -18.02 10.91 -25.38
CA PRO A 336 -17.64 11.53 -24.10
C PRO A 336 -18.27 10.80 -22.92
N THR A 337 -17.54 10.73 -21.81
CA THR A 337 -18.10 10.23 -20.55
C THR A 337 -19.30 11.09 -20.14
N PRO A 338 -20.45 10.49 -19.79
CA PRO A 338 -21.59 11.22 -19.24
C PRO A 338 -21.16 12.15 -18.11
N LYS A 339 -21.69 13.38 -18.12
CA LYS A 339 -21.42 14.34 -17.04
C LYS A 339 -22.15 13.89 -15.77
N LEU A 340 -21.42 13.85 -14.67
CA LEU A 340 -21.93 13.54 -13.35
C LEU A 340 -21.78 14.76 -12.42
N ARG A 341 -22.69 14.88 -11.46
CA ARG A 341 -22.62 15.86 -10.37
C ARG A 341 -23.39 15.31 -9.19
N ALA A 342 -22.72 15.08 -8.06
CA ALA A 342 -23.30 14.47 -6.87
C ALA A 342 -24.23 13.28 -7.21
N ALA A 343 -23.80 12.46 -8.18
CA ALA A 343 -24.61 11.40 -8.74
C ALA A 343 -24.69 10.20 -7.78
N LYS A 344 -25.84 9.52 -7.77
CA LYS A 344 -25.97 8.24 -7.08
C LYS A 344 -25.14 7.17 -7.76
N GLY A 345 -24.28 6.49 -7.01
CA GLY A 345 -23.62 5.28 -7.44
C GLY A 345 -23.51 4.23 -6.36
N MET A 346 -22.96 3.08 -6.70
CA MET A 346 -23.00 1.90 -5.84
C MET A 346 -21.78 1.03 -6.03
N THR A 347 -21.19 0.60 -4.92
CA THR A 347 -20.17 -0.45 -4.89
C THR A 347 -20.83 -1.84 -4.95
N CYS A 348 -20.06 -2.92 -5.14
CA CYS A 348 -20.59 -4.28 -5.10
C CYS A 348 -21.80 -4.54 -6.03
N LEU A 349 -21.81 -3.94 -7.23
CA LEU A 349 -22.92 -4.04 -8.20
C LEU A 349 -23.37 -5.47 -8.51
N ALA A 350 -22.50 -6.47 -8.34
CA ALA A 350 -22.85 -7.88 -8.53
C ALA A 350 -23.99 -8.34 -7.61
N GLU A 351 -24.15 -7.73 -6.43
CA GLU A 351 -25.14 -8.10 -5.41
C GLU A 351 -26.54 -7.54 -5.72
N LEU A 352 -26.63 -6.48 -6.54
CA LEU A 352 -27.90 -5.93 -6.99
C LEU A 352 -28.60 -6.86 -8.00
N ALA A 353 -29.93 -6.92 -7.94
CA ALA A 353 -30.72 -7.39 -9.07
C ALA A 353 -30.69 -6.33 -10.19
N PRO A 354 -30.77 -6.70 -11.48
CA PRO A 354 -30.75 -5.73 -12.58
C PRO A 354 -31.77 -4.60 -12.43
N GLU A 355 -33.01 -4.92 -12.04
CA GLU A 355 -34.11 -3.99 -11.80
C GLU A 355 -33.82 -2.96 -10.71
N HIS A 356 -32.99 -3.32 -9.72
CA HIS A 356 -32.63 -2.41 -8.63
C HIS A 356 -31.73 -1.25 -9.10
N VAL A 357 -30.97 -1.43 -10.17
CA VAL A 357 -30.10 -0.37 -10.68
C VAL A 357 -30.94 0.79 -11.22
N GLU A 358 -31.99 0.46 -11.98
CA GLU A 358 -32.96 1.43 -12.49
C GLU A 358 -33.83 1.98 -11.36
N GLU A 359 -34.32 1.12 -10.46
CA GLU A 359 -35.14 1.53 -9.32
C GLU A 359 -34.45 2.58 -8.45
N LEU A 360 -33.16 2.38 -8.15
CA LEU A 360 -32.36 3.29 -7.36
C LEU A 360 -31.90 4.51 -8.16
N GLY A 361 -32.08 4.55 -9.48
CA GLY A 361 -31.64 5.65 -10.34
C GLY A 361 -30.12 5.87 -10.27
N LEU A 362 -29.34 4.77 -10.30
CA LEU A 362 -27.88 4.85 -10.28
C LEU A 362 -27.36 5.42 -11.60
N ALA A 363 -26.29 6.22 -11.53
CA ALA A 363 -25.58 6.76 -12.69
C ALA A 363 -24.08 6.45 -12.67
N HIS A 364 -23.55 5.98 -11.54
CA HIS A 364 -22.17 5.54 -11.39
C HIS A 364 -22.12 4.18 -10.69
N GLY A 365 -21.02 3.45 -10.85
CA GLY A 365 -20.74 2.30 -10.00
C GLY A 365 -19.35 1.72 -10.24
N SER A 366 -18.92 0.87 -9.31
CA SER A 366 -17.54 0.40 -9.26
C SER A 366 -17.43 -1.13 -9.28
N VAL A 367 -16.29 -1.61 -9.80
CA VAL A 367 -15.90 -3.02 -9.73
C VAL A 367 -14.48 -3.16 -9.16
N ASN A 368 -14.31 -4.11 -8.25
CA ASN A 368 -12.99 -4.55 -7.82
C ASN A 368 -12.33 -5.37 -8.93
N LEU A 369 -11.16 -4.91 -9.37
CA LEU A 369 -10.38 -5.48 -10.45
C LEU A 369 -9.09 -6.07 -9.88
N VAL A 370 -9.14 -7.35 -9.55
CA VAL A 370 -7.98 -8.13 -9.12
C VAL A 370 -7.07 -8.38 -10.32
N LEU A 371 -5.85 -7.85 -10.27
CA LEU A 371 -4.86 -7.94 -11.35
C LEU A 371 -4.16 -9.29 -11.40
N SER A 372 -3.94 -9.89 -10.23
CA SER A 372 -3.33 -11.21 -10.11
C SER A 372 -4.10 -12.22 -10.95
N ASN A 373 -3.35 -13.06 -11.69
CA ASN A 373 -3.88 -14.10 -12.56
C ASN A 373 -4.59 -13.66 -13.85
N LEU A 374 -4.65 -12.36 -14.20
CA LEU A 374 -5.22 -11.95 -15.50
C LEU A 374 -4.30 -12.25 -16.68
N VAL A 375 -3.03 -11.86 -16.54
CA VAL A 375 -2.00 -12.00 -17.58
C VAL A 375 -0.85 -12.81 -17.02
N SER A 376 -0.31 -13.72 -17.83
CA SER A 376 0.86 -14.52 -17.51
C SER A 376 1.96 -14.29 -18.55
N PRO A 377 3.23 -14.22 -18.13
CA PRO A 377 4.37 -14.17 -19.04
C PRO A 377 4.63 -15.51 -19.73
N THR A 378 4.08 -16.63 -19.20
CA THR A 378 4.32 -17.99 -19.70
C THR A 378 3.01 -18.75 -19.95
N PRO A 379 3.02 -19.79 -20.80
CA PRO A 379 1.85 -20.64 -21.00
C PRO A 379 1.39 -21.30 -19.69
N ARG A 380 0.08 -21.31 -19.45
CA ARG A 380 -0.56 -21.96 -18.29
C ARG A 380 -1.92 -22.55 -18.68
N PRO A 381 -2.40 -23.62 -18.03
CA PRO A 381 -3.74 -24.15 -18.27
C PRO A 381 -4.82 -23.06 -18.11
N GLY A 382 -5.69 -22.91 -19.12
CA GLY A 382 -6.74 -21.88 -19.13
C GLY A 382 -6.30 -20.49 -19.59
N TYR A 383 -5.02 -20.29 -19.91
CA TYR A 383 -4.49 -19.04 -20.45
C TYR A 383 -4.23 -19.15 -21.95
N HIS A 384 -4.65 -18.14 -22.73
CA HIS A 384 -4.56 -18.15 -24.18
C HIS A 384 -3.56 -17.11 -24.71
N PRO A 385 -2.75 -17.44 -25.74
CA PRO A 385 -1.84 -16.49 -26.37
C PRO A 385 -2.59 -15.23 -26.83
N THR A 386 -2.07 -14.07 -26.45
CA THR A 386 -2.64 -12.75 -26.73
C THR A 386 -1.51 -11.79 -27.00
N LYS A 387 -1.60 -11.03 -28.10
CA LYS A 387 -0.64 -9.97 -28.41
C LYS A 387 -1.04 -8.70 -27.67
N ILE A 388 -0.27 -8.33 -26.65
CA ILE A 388 -0.44 -7.09 -25.90
C ILE A 388 0.64 -6.12 -26.38
N ARG A 389 0.23 -5.07 -27.10
CA ARG A 389 1.14 -4.20 -27.85
C ARG A 389 2.08 -5.02 -28.76
N ARG A 390 3.35 -5.14 -28.38
CA ARG A 390 4.40 -5.89 -29.07
C ARG A 390 4.74 -7.22 -28.38
N ASN A 391 4.28 -7.41 -27.15
CA ASN A 391 4.62 -8.54 -26.31
C ASN A 391 3.60 -9.66 -26.51
N GLU A 392 4.09 -10.89 -26.66
CA GLU A 392 3.23 -12.06 -26.56
C GLU A 392 3.06 -12.43 -25.08
N ARG A 393 1.81 -12.56 -24.65
CA ARG A 393 1.42 -12.92 -23.29
C ARG A 393 0.30 -13.94 -23.34
N TYR A 394 -0.04 -14.50 -22.18
CA TYR A 394 -1.11 -15.47 -22.04
C TYR A 394 -2.17 -14.89 -21.11
N VAL A 395 -3.43 -14.86 -21.55
CA VAL A 395 -4.53 -14.22 -20.81
C VAL A 395 -5.49 -15.28 -20.26
N ASN A 396 -5.83 -15.18 -18.98
CA ASN A 396 -6.81 -16.04 -18.32
C ASN A 396 -8.23 -15.72 -18.81
N GLN A 397 -8.75 -16.54 -19.70
CA GLN A 397 -10.03 -16.27 -20.33
C GLN A 397 -11.22 -16.37 -19.36
N ALA A 398 -11.14 -17.22 -18.34
CA ALA A 398 -12.21 -17.37 -17.36
C ALA A 398 -12.27 -16.15 -16.43
N ALA A 399 -11.13 -15.71 -15.90
CA ALA A 399 -11.05 -14.53 -15.05
C ALA A 399 -11.52 -13.27 -15.80
N VAL A 400 -11.11 -13.12 -17.06
CA VAL A 400 -11.52 -12.02 -17.92
C VAL A 400 -13.03 -12.02 -18.19
N ARG A 401 -13.63 -13.15 -18.56
CA ARG A 401 -15.10 -13.24 -18.77
C ARG A 401 -15.91 -12.83 -17.53
N ASN A 402 -15.43 -13.18 -16.34
CA ASN A 402 -16.10 -12.77 -15.10
C ASN A 402 -15.98 -11.27 -14.85
N LEU A 403 -14.88 -10.64 -15.26
CA LEU A 403 -14.72 -9.19 -15.18
C LEU A 403 -15.57 -8.48 -16.24
N ASP A 404 -15.60 -8.98 -17.48
CA ASP A 404 -16.46 -8.48 -18.56
C ASP A 404 -17.91 -8.41 -18.11
N HIS A 405 -18.44 -9.52 -17.61
CA HIS A 405 -19.83 -9.61 -17.19
C HIS A 405 -20.18 -8.55 -16.13
N ARG A 406 -19.26 -8.27 -15.19
CA ARG A 406 -19.48 -7.25 -14.16
C ARG A 406 -19.47 -5.83 -14.74
N VAL A 407 -18.57 -5.54 -15.67
CA VAL A 407 -18.51 -4.23 -16.35
C VAL A 407 -19.72 -4.04 -17.27
N GLU A 408 -20.06 -5.04 -18.07
CA GLU A 408 -21.22 -5.04 -18.97
C GLU A 408 -22.52 -4.84 -18.19
N LYS A 409 -22.68 -5.49 -17.04
CA LYS A 409 -23.87 -5.30 -16.19
C LYS A 409 -24.09 -3.82 -15.86
N GLY A 410 -23.05 -3.12 -15.44
CA GLY A 410 -23.14 -1.70 -15.14
C GLY A 410 -23.33 -0.83 -16.39
N ARG A 411 -22.59 -1.11 -17.48
CA ARG A 411 -22.70 -0.34 -18.73
C ARG A 411 -24.03 -0.55 -19.45
N ASN A 412 -24.63 -1.73 -19.39
CA ASN A 412 -25.95 -2.01 -19.94
C ASN A 412 -27.04 -1.27 -19.16
N ALA A 413 -26.82 -1.01 -17.88
CA ALA A 413 -27.68 -0.16 -17.06
C ALA A 413 -27.36 1.34 -17.19
N GLY A 414 -26.50 1.74 -18.13
CA GLY A 414 -26.17 3.14 -18.41
C GLY A 414 -25.18 3.79 -17.44
N LEU A 415 -24.55 3.03 -16.54
CA LEU A 415 -23.64 3.57 -15.54
C LEU A 415 -22.31 4.03 -16.13
N VAL A 416 -21.75 5.12 -15.59
CA VAL A 416 -20.32 5.39 -15.69
C VAL A 416 -19.59 4.43 -14.75
N MET A 417 -18.61 3.69 -15.26
CA MET A 417 -17.95 2.63 -14.51
C MET A 417 -16.58 3.06 -13.98
N ALA A 418 -16.35 2.76 -12.71
CA ALA A 418 -15.04 2.79 -12.07
C ALA A 418 -14.46 1.38 -11.87
N ALA A 419 -13.13 1.25 -11.96
CA ALA A 419 -12.40 0.06 -11.53
C ALA A 419 -11.45 0.40 -10.40
N ILE A 420 -11.48 -0.39 -9.33
CA ILE A 420 -10.51 -0.34 -8.23
C ILE A 420 -9.47 -1.42 -8.50
N LEU A 421 -8.23 -1.01 -8.80
CA LEU A 421 -7.15 -1.93 -9.15
C LEU A 421 -6.57 -2.55 -7.89
N LEU A 422 -6.56 -3.88 -7.80
CA LEU A 422 -6.14 -4.58 -6.57
C LEU A 422 -5.15 -5.69 -6.89
N ILE A 423 -4.11 -5.82 -6.06
CA ILE A 423 -3.16 -6.93 -6.10
C ILE A 423 -3.24 -7.63 -4.74
N PRO A 424 -3.97 -8.75 -4.63
CA PRO A 424 -4.03 -9.53 -3.40
C PRO A 424 -2.63 -9.89 -2.91
N ASN A 425 -2.44 -9.77 -1.61
CA ASN A 425 -1.20 -10.11 -0.97
C ASN A 425 -1.24 -11.59 -0.56
N SER A 426 -0.30 -12.38 -1.07
CA SER A 426 -0.25 -13.80 -0.82
C SER A 426 0.25 -14.09 0.60
N GLN A 427 -0.47 -14.95 1.32
CA GLN A 427 -0.07 -15.42 2.66
C GLN A 427 1.25 -16.21 2.64
N THR A 428 1.59 -16.79 1.48
CA THR A 428 2.86 -17.47 1.23
C THR A 428 3.50 -16.90 -0.01
N LYS A 429 4.71 -16.33 0.12
CA LYS A 429 5.46 -15.87 -1.04
C LYS A 429 5.96 -17.06 -1.84
N SER A 430 5.77 -17.02 -3.16
CA SER A 430 6.36 -18.01 -4.05
C SER A 430 7.88 -17.96 -3.93
N THR A 431 8.53 -19.13 -3.91
CA THR A 431 10.00 -19.24 -4.01
C THR A 431 10.45 -19.46 -5.45
N GLU A 432 9.53 -19.39 -6.43
CA GLU A 432 9.87 -19.49 -7.84
C GLU A 432 10.38 -18.14 -8.37
N ASP A 433 11.45 -18.16 -9.17
CA ASP A 433 12.02 -17.00 -9.86
C ASP A 433 11.16 -16.50 -11.05
N ALA A 434 9.83 -16.50 -10.89
CA ALA A 434 8.88 -16.06 -11.90
C ALA A 434 8.46 -14.60 -11.65
N PRO A 435 8.29 -13.77 -12.70
CA PRO A 435 7.78 -12.41 -12.53
C PRO A 435 6.45 -12.39 -11.78
N SER A 436 6.36 -11.56 -10.74
CA SER A 436 5.19 -11.44 -9.87
C SER A 436 4.68 -10.02 -9.85
N LEU A 437 3.37 -9.84 -9.73
CA LEU A 437 2.78 -8.52 -9.52
C LEU A 437 2.93 -8.04 -8.08
N GLU A 438 3.16 -8.93 -7.11
CA GLU A 438 3.21 -8.59 -5.68
C GLU A 438 4.55 -7.95 -5.28
N HIS A 439 4.53 -6.88 -4.48
CA HIS A 439 5.77 -6.25 -4.03
C HIS A 439 6.62 -7.23 -3.19
N PRO A 440 7.93 -7.36 -3.47
CA PRO A 440 8.79 -8.35 -2.80
C PRO A 440 8.93 -8.11 -1.29
N ASP A 441 8.75 -6.87 -0.83
CA ASP A 441 8.80 -6.51 0.60
C ASP A 441 7.43 -6.48 1.29
N ALA A 442 6.34 -6.82 0.60
CA ALA A 442 5.01 -6.80 1.21
C ALA A 442 4.90 -7.78 2.38
N ASP A 443 4.34 -7.35 3.51
CA ASP A 443 4.14 -8.21 4.68
C ASP A 443 2.82 -8.99 4.53
N PRO A 444 2.78 -10.32 4.76
CA PRO A 444 1.56 -11.14 4.65
C PRO A 444 0.35 -10.69 5.48
N ALA A 445 0.56 -9.82 6.49
CA ALA A 445 -0.52 -9.23 7.29
C ALA A 445 -1.38 -8.23 6.50
N GLY A 446 -0.87 -7.62 5.43
CA GLY A 446 -1.64 -6.74 4.55
C GLY A 446 -2.63 -7.52 3.68
N THR A 447 -3.77 -6.92 3.34
CA THR A 447 -4.76 -7.53 2.43
C THR A 447 -4.34 -7.43 0.97
N TYR A 448 -3.84 -6.27 0.57
CA TYR A 448 -3.36 -6.01 -0.78
C TYR A 448 -1.94 -5.42 -0.74
N THR A 449 -1.23 -5.53 -1.85
CA THR A 449 0.14 -5.09 -2.01
C THR A 449 0.28 -4.08 -3.15
N MET A 450 1.31 -3.24 -3.05
CA MET A 450 1.79 -2.42 -4.16
C MET A 450 2.27 -3.31 -5.33
N PRO A 451 2.23 -2.86 -6.60
CA PRO A 451 2.82 -3.64 -7.68
C PRO A 451 4.33 -3.78 -7.53
N ASN A 452 4.91 -4.90 -7.95
CA ASN A 452 6.35 -5.05 -8.07
C ASN A 452 6.91 -4.19 -9.22
N LEU A 453 7.52 -3.07 -8.85
CA LEU A 453 8.28 -2.20 -9.76
C LEU A 453 9.79 -2.19 -9.44
N THR A 454 10.27 -3.18 -8.68
CA THR A 454 11.69 -3.31 -8.32
C THR A 454 12.45 -4.18 -9.32
N GLU A 455 11.74 -5.05 -10.03
CA GLU A 455 12.31 -5.95 -11.05
C GLU A 455 11.72 -5.65 -12.43
N GLU A 456 12.56 -5.64 -13.47
CA GLU A 456 12.15 -5.22 -14.81
C GLU A 456 11.09 -6.14 -15.42
N ALA A 457 11.22 -7.46 -15.24
CA ALA A 457 10.26 -8.42 -15.78
C ALA A 457 8.87 -8.31 -15.10
N SER A 458 8.87 -8.07 -13.78
CA SER A 458 7.66 -7.88 -12.97
C SER A 458 6.98 -6.54 -13.29
N ALA A 459 7.76 -5.47 -13.43
CA ALA A 459 7.27 -4.16 -13.85
C ALA A 459 6.68 -4.20 -15.28
N GLN A 460 7.33 -4.92 -16.20
CA GLN A 460 6.81 -5.12 -17.56
C GLN A 460 5.52 -5.96 -17.56
N LEU A 461 5.40 -6.98 -16.70
CA LEU A 461 4.16 -7.74 -16.54
C LEU A 461 3.01 -6.85 -16.04
N TYR A 462 3.29 -5.94 -15.10
CA TYR A 462 2.31 -4.95 -14.66
C TYR A 462 1.89 -4.02 -15.80
N ALA A 463 2.85 -3.44 -16.54
CA ALA A 463 2.57 -2.59 -17.70
C ALA A 463 1.75 -3.31 -18.79
N ASP A 464 2.09 -4.56 -19.11
CA ASP A 464 1.34 -5.38 -20.08
C ASP A 464 -0.09 -5.67 -19.59
N THR A 465 -0.26 -5.93 -18.30
CA THR A 465 -1.59 -6.13 -17.69
C THR A 465 -2.43 -4.87 -17.84
N LEU A 466 -1.86 -3.69 -17.55
CA LEU A 466 -2.55 -2.42 -17.72
C LEU A 466 -2.89 -2.11 -19.19
N ASP A 467 -1.98 -2.37 -20.12
CA ASP A 467 -2.23 -2.17 -21.55
C ASP A 467 -3.34 -3.09 -22.09
N PHE A 468 -3.40 -4.34 -21.61
CA PHE A 468 -4.48 -5.26 -21.93
C PHE A 468 -5.82 -4.75 -21.40
N LEU A 469 -5.86 -4.29 -20.14
CA LEU A 469 -7.08 -3.75 -19.53
C LEU A 469 -7.53 -2.48 -20.24
N ALA A 470 -6.60 -1.57 -20.57
CA ALA A 470 -6.90 -0.32 -21.26
C ALA A 470 -7.50 -0.57 -22.65
N ASP A 471 -6.94 -1.51 -23.42
CA ASP A 471 -7.51 -1.86 -24.72
C ASP A 471 -8.88 -2.52 -24.60
N ARG A 472 -9.01 -3.50 -23.68
CA ARG A 472 -10.25 -4.27 -23.48
C ARG A 472 -11.41 -3.43 -22.97
N TYR A 473 -11.18 -2.59 -21.97
CA TYR A 473 -12.22 -1.80 -21.29
C TYR A 473 -12.39 -0.40 -21.87
N SER A 474 -12.24 -0.30 -23.19
CA SER A 474 -12.41 0.91 -23.98
C SER A 474 -13.27 0.64 -25.22
N GLU A 475 -14.27 -0.24 -25.14
CA GLU A 475 -15.06 -0.67 -26.31
C GLU A 475 -16.51 -1.02 -25.94
N GLY A 476 -17.49 -0.43 -26.65
CA GLY A 476 -18.90 -0.76 -26.46
C GLY A 476 -19.37 -0.71 -24.99
N HIS A 477 -19.96 -1.82 -24.52
CA HIS A 477 -20.37 -2.02 -23.13
C HIS A 477 -19.25 -2.58 -22.23
N LEU A 478 -18.05 -2.80 -22.76
CA LEU A 478 -16.83 -3.05 -22.02
C LEU A 478 -16.05 -1.73 -21.91
N ARG A 479 -16.54 -0.83 -21.08
CA ARG A 479 -15.94 0.49 -20.91
C ARG A 479 -15.79 0.88 -19.44
N ILE A 480 -14.60 1.32 -19.08
CA ILE A 480 -14.26 1.87 -17.77
C ILE A 480 -13.67 3.26 -17.96
N ASP A 481 -14.30 4.25 -17.35
CA ASP A 481 -13.90 5.66 -17.47
C ASP A 481 -13.07 6.13 -16.26
N HIS A 482 -13.32 5.56 -15.08
CA HIS A 482 -12.61 5.93 -13.86
C HIS A 482 -11.73 4.77 -13.37
N TRP A 483 -10.46 5.05 -13.11
CA TRP A 483 -9.47 4.05 -12.69
C TRP A 483 -8.90 4.46 -11.34
N ILE A 484 -9.40 3.84 -10.27
CA ILE A 484 -8.96 4.06 -8.90
C ILE A 484 -7.72 3.18 -8.67
N VAL A 485 -6.59 3.83 -8.38
CA VAL A 485 -5.29 3.18 -8.30
C VAL A 485 -5.04 2.72 -6.88
N HIS A 486 -5.25 1.42 -6.69
CA HIS A 486 -5.19 0.74 -5.39
C HIS A 486 -6.28 1.24 -4.43
N ASN A 487 -6.20 0.82 -3.16
CA ASN A 487 -7.17 1.20 -2.14
C ASN A 487 -6.47 1.89 -0.96
N GLU A 488 -7.07 2.97 -0.46
CA GLU A 488 -6.72 3.63 0.82
C GLU A 488 -5.21 3.71 1.09
N ILE A 489 -4.50 4.47 0.25
CA ILE A 489 -3.03 4.40 0.20
C ILE A 489 -2.35 5.09 1.39
N ASP A 490 -3.10 5.90 2.13
CA ASP A 490 -2.75 6.45 3.42
C ASP A 490 -2.70 5.37 4.52
N ALA A 491 -3.50 4.30 4.40
CA ALA A 491 -3.43 3.09 5.21
C ALA A 491 -2.56 2.00 4.55
N GLY A 492 -1.35 2.39 4.14
CA GLY A 492 -0.44 1.64 3.29
C GLY A 492 -0.19 0.19 3.74
N TRP A 493 -0.07 -0.06 5.04
CA TRP A 493 0.15 -1.41 5.59
C TRP A 493 -1.01 -2.38 5.30
N GLN A 494 -2.25 -1.92 5.41
CA GLN A 494 -3.42 -2.80 5.27
C GLN A 494 -3.79 -3.00 3.81
N TRP A 495 -3.78 -1.92 3.02
CA TRP A 495 -4.45 -1.89 1.71
C TRP A 495 -3.54 -1.72 0.51
N THR A 496 -2.25 -1.43 0.71
CA THR A 496 -1.27 -1.21 -0.37
C THR A 496 0.14 -1.53 0.09
N ASN A 497 0.31 -2.71 0.69
CA ASN A 497 1.50 -3.06 1.45
C ASN A 497 2.76 -3.18 0.55
N MET A 498 3.85 -2.57 0.99
CA MET A 498 5.21 -2.78 0.47
C MET A 498 6.26 -2.84 1.60
N GLY A 499 5.83 -3.31 2.76
CA GLY A 499 6.61 -3.35 4.00
C GLY A 499 6.62 -2.01 4.75
N GLU A 500 7.33 -1.98 5.88
CA GLU A 500 7.55 -0.75 6.65
C GLU A 500 8.60 0.11 5.96
N VAL A 501 8.16 1.16 5.27
CA VAL A 501 9.02 2.13 4.58
C VAL A 501 8.60 3.58 4.84
N PRO A 502 9.56 4.54 4.85
CA PRO A 502 9.25 5.97 4.86
C PRO A 502 8.36 6.44 3.70
N MET A 503 7.62 7.53 3.93
CA MET A 503 6.60 8.04 3.01
C MET A 503 7.13 8.38 1.61
N HIS A 504 8.30 9.02 1.46
CA HIS A 504 8.77 9.40 0.13
C HIS A 504 9.18 8.20 -0.73
N ILE A 505 9.68 7.12 -0.10
CA ILE A 505 9.96 5.86 -0.79
C ILE A 505 8.65 5.23 -1.25
N TYR A 506 7.68 5.13 -0.35
CA TYR A 506 6.35 4.62 -0.63
C TYR A 506 5.68 5.38 -1.79
N LEU A 507 5.74 6.71 -1.77
CA LEU A 507 5.10 7.57 -2.77
C LEU A 507 5.84 7.62 -4.11
N ASP A 508 7.18 7.50 -4.17
CA ASP A 508 7.89 7.33 -5.46
C ASP A 508 7.33 6.11 -6.20
N HIS A 509 7.19 5.00 -5.48
CA HIS A 509 6.68 3.75 -6.01
C HIS A 509 5.21 3.85 -6.42
N TYR A 510 4.37 4.39 -5.54
CA TYR A 510 2.94 4.60 -5.81
C TYR A 510 2.73 5.53 -7.02
N PHE A 511 3.42 6.67 -7.10
CA PHE A 511 3.24 7.62 -8.19
C PHE A 511 3.69 7.05 -9.54
N ARG A 512 4.73 6.21 -9.58
CA ARG A 512 5.09 5.46 -10.80
C ARG A 512 3.99 4.50 -11.21
N SER A 513 3.37 3.80 -10.26
CA SER A 513 2.19 2.96 -10.52
C SER A 513 1.01 3.78 -11.07
N MET A 514 0.69 4.92 -10.44
CA MET A 514 -0.39 5.81 -10.85
C MET A 514 -0.17 6.38 -12.27
N ARG A 515 1.07 6.71 -12.61
CA ARG A 515 1.46 7.18 -13.96
C ARG A 515 1.38 6.08 -15.02
N LEU A 516 1.73 4.85 -14.66
CA LEU A 516 1.54 3.69 -15.53
C LEU A 516 0.06 3.48 -15.88
N VAL A 517 -0.83 3.60 -14.89
CA VAL A 517 -2.28 3.50 -15.11
C VAL A 517 -2.79 4.65 -15.98
N ASP A 518 -2.43 5.91 -15.69
CA ASP A 518 -2.79 7.07 -16.52
C ASP A 518 -2.31 6.90 -17.97
N ALA A 519 -1.06 6.45 -18.15
CA ALA A 519 -0.47 6.29 -19.45
C ALA A 519 -1.10 5.15 -20.26
N ALA A 520 -1.41 4.01 -19.65
CA ALA A 520 -2.08 2.90 -20.32
C ALA A 520 -3.48 3.32 -20.78
N THR A 521 -4.26 3.89 -19.85
CA THR A 521 -5.69 4.13 -20.03
C THR A 521 -5.97 5.33 -20.91
N ARG A 522 -5.33 6.50 -20.69
CA ARG A 522 -5.60 7.71 -21.49
C ARG A 522 -5.10 7.67 -22.92
N ARG A 523 -4.11 6.82 -23.18
CA ARG A 523 -3.61 6.56 -24.53
C ARG A 523 -4.69 5.92 -25.41
N ILE A 524 -5.51 5.04 -24.84
CA ILE A 524 -6.60 4.34 -25.55
C ILE A 524 -7.94 5.05 -25.39
N ASN A 525 -8.31 5.45 -24.16
CA ASN A 525 -9.54 6.16 -23.85
C ASN A 525 -9.21 7.60 -23.41
N PRO A 526 -9.39 8.62 -24.28
CA PRO A 526 -9.04 10.00 -23.95
C PRO A 526 -9.93 10.61 -22.85
N HIS A 527 -11.03 9.94 -22.49
CA HIS A 527 -11.93 10.32 -21.41
C HIS A 527 -11.62 9.58 -20.09
N ALA A 528 -10.68 8.63 -20.10
CA ALA A 528 -10.27 7.93 -18.88
C ALA A 528 -9.63 8.89 -17.89
N ARG A 529 -9.84 8.62 -16.60
CA ARG A 529 -9.25 9.37 -15.50
C ARG A 529 -8.76 8.46 -14.40
N THR A 530 -7.55 8.74 -13.94
CA THR A 530 -6.90 8.05 -12.82
C THR A 530 -7.21 8.75 -11.50
N PHE A 531 -7.54 7.99 -10.46
CA PHE A 531 -7.87 8.50 -9.13
C PHE A 531 -6.92 7.94 -8.07
N ILE A 532 -6.45 8.80 -7.17
CA ILE A 532 -5.80 8.39 -5.92
C ILE A 532 -6.87 8.08 -4.88
N SER A 533 -6.77 6.96 -4.16
CA SER A 533 -7.72 6.53 -3.13
C SER A 533 -7.23 6.83 -1.71
N LEU A 534 -8.04 7.48 -0.88
CA LEU A 534 -7.71 7.83 0.51
C LEU A 534 -8.85 7.45 1.47
N THR A 535 -8.52 7.08 2.71
CA THR A 535 -9.49 6.91 3.80
C THR A 535 -10.15 8.25 4.17
N HIS A 536 -11.01 8.29 5.20
CA HIS A 536 -11.48 9.56 5.79
C HIS A 536 -10.38 10.29 6.59
N HIS A 537 -9.29 9.62 6.96
CA HIS A 537 -8.22 10.23 7.75
C HIS A 537 -7.44 11.24 6.88
N TRP A 538 -7.11 12.40 7.46
CA TRP A 538 -6.49 13.52 6.77
C TRP A 538 -5.12 13.91 7.34
N ASN A 539 -5.11 14.44 8.56
CA ASN A 539 -3.92 15.01 9.20
C ASN A 539 -3.61 14.33 10.55
N LEU A 540 -3.68 13.00 10.59
CA LEU A 540 -3.49 12.23 11.82
C LEU A 540 -2.24 12.61 12.61
N GLU A 541 -2.43 12.85 13.91
CA GLU A 541 -1.33 12.92 14.86
C GLU A 541 -0.69 11.53 15.01
N ASP A 542 0.64 11.49 14.96
CA ASP A 542 1.45 10.28 15.15
C ASP A 542 0.92 8.99 14.46
N PRO A 543 0.78 8.98 13.12
CA PRO A 543 0.29 7.81 12.41
C PRO A 543 1.23 6.62 12.62
N PRO A 544 0.72 5.36 12.65
CA PRO A 544 1.54 4.16 12.78
C PRO A 544 2.81 4.20 11.91
N HIS A 545 3.96 4.22 12.58
CA HIS A 545 5.26 4.51 11.96
C HIS A 545 5.52 3.63 10.73
N TRP A 546 5.71 4.28 9.57
CA TRP A 546 5.98 3.64 8.27
C TRP A 546 4.94 2.62 7.80
N ARG A 547 3.74 2.68 8.38
CA ARG A 547 2.59 1.84 8.02
C ARG A 547 1.42 2.66 7.52
N TRP A 548 1.28 3.87 8.08
CA TRP A 548 0.27 4.85 7.72
C TRP A 548 0.93 6.19 7.44
N TYR A 549 0.31 6.97 6.55
CA TYR A 549 0.81 8.26 6.12
C TYR A 549 -0.32 9.28 6.15
N ARG A 550 -0.01 10.54 6.46
CA ARG A 550 -1.02 11.60 6.45
C ARG A 550 -1.47 11.85 5.00
N SER A 551 -2.75 11.67 4.73
CA SER A 551 -3.38 12.02 3.44
C SER A 551 -3.06 13.45 2.99
N LYS A 552 -2.98 14.41 3.92
CA LYS A 552 -2.55 15.77 3.64
C LYS A 552 -1.16 15.83 2.99
N ASP A 553 -0.20 15.12 3.56
CA ASP A 553 1.20 15.11 3.09
C ASP A 553 1.32 14.35 1.77
N ILE A 554 0.57 13.25 1.62
CA ILE A 554 0.43 12.51 0.37
C ILE A 554 -0.05 13.42 -0.76
N MET A 555 -1.12 14.19 -0.53
CA MET A 555 -1.68 15.05 -1.55
C MET A 555 -0.74 16.21 -1.90
N GLN A 556 -0.02 16.77 -0.92
CA GLN A 556 1.03 17.76 -1.18
C GLN A 556 2.17 17.16 -2.03
N ALA A 557 2.57 15.92 -1.74
CA ALA A 557 3.58 15.20 -2.51
C ALA A 557 3.11 14.89 -3.94
N LEU A 558 1.84 14.53 -4.15
CA LEU A 558 1.28 14.29 -5.49
C LEU A 558 1.27 15.57 -6.34
N VAL A 559 0.87 16.70 -5.74
CA VAL A 559 0.94 18.01 -6.40
C VAL A 559 2.40 18.33 -6.77
N ARG A 560 3.33 18.14 -5.84
CA ARG A 560 4.76 18.40 -6.09
C ARG A 560 5.33 17.50 -7.18
N HIS A 561 4.95 16.23 -7.21
CA HIS A 561 5.32 15.31 -8.27
C HIS A 561 4.79 15.77 -9.63
N GLY A 562 3.56 16.30 -9.70
CA GLY A 562 3.03 16.92 -10.92
C GLY A 562 3.79 18.19 -11.34
N GLU A 563 4.22 19.02 -10.39
CA GLU A 563 5.01 20.23 -10.67
C GLU A 563 6.42 19.90 -11.21
N VAL A 564 7.05 18.82 -10.72
CA VAL A 564 8.43 18.46 -11.06
C VAL A 564 8.50 17.52 -12.27
N GLU A 565 7.67 16.47 -12.31
CA GLU A 565 7.73 15.44 -13.35
C GLU A 565 6.62 15.54 -14.41
N GLY A 566 5.85 16.63 -14.38
CA GLY A 566 4.84 16.99 -15.36
C GLY A 566 3.41 16.70 -14.92
N ASN A 567 2.53 17.69 -14.91
CA ASN A 567 1.18 17.55 -14.36
C ASN A 567 0.29 16.65 -15.24
N PHE A 568 -0.68 15.96 -14.65
CA PHE A 568 -1.64 15.07 -15.32
C PHE A 568 -3.03 15.16 -14.67
N PRO A 569 -4.11 14.76 -15.36
CA PRO A 569 -5.49 15.02 -14.92
C PRO A 569 -5.99 14.02 -13.87
N TRP A 570 -5.18 13.70 -12.85
CA TRP A 570 -5.60 12.88 -11.73
C TRP A 570 -6.82 13.48 -11.00
N GLY A 571 -7.66 12.60 -10.44
CA GLY A 571 -8.73 12.90 -9.50
C GLY A 571 -8.48 12.28 -8.13
N LEU A 572 -9.36 12.56 -7.16
CA LEU A 572 -9.31 11.98 -5.82
C LEU A 572 -10.56 11.12 -5.57
N ALA A 573 -10.34 9.89 -5.13
CA ALA A 573 -11.31 8.95 -4.63
C ALA A 573 -11.20 8.96 -3.09
N HIS A 574 -12.15 9.59 -2.39
CA HIS A 574 -12.07 9.78 -0.94
C HIS A 574 -13.13 8.95 -0.23
N HIS A 575 -12.79 8.42 0.95
CA HIS A 575 -13.69 7.59 1.75
C HIS A 575 -14.22 8.30 3.02
N PRO A 576 -15.08 9.35 2.92
CA PRO A 576 -15.59 10.10 4.07
C PRO A 576 -16.65 9.31 4.88
N TYR A 577 -16.25 8.20 5.48
CA TYR A 577 -17.07 7.55 6.51
C TYR A 577 -17.30 8.49 7.70
N PRO A 578 -18.32 8.22 8.54
CA PRO A 578 -18.47 8.88 9.84
C PRO A 578 -17.22 8.68 10.71
N GLU A 579 -17.03 9.55 11.73
CA GLU A 579 -15.88 9.49 12.64
C GLU A 579 -15.76 8.11 13.30
N SER A 580 -16.90 7.55 13.73
CA SER A 580 -17.03 6.16 14.14
C SER A 580 -17.74 5.37 13.06
N LEU A 581 -17.12 4.32 12.55
CA LEU A 581 -17.77 3.41 11.58
C LEU A 581 -19.03 2.72 12.14
N TRP A 582 -19.21 2.71 13.46
CA TRP A 582 -20.35 2.09 14.14
C TRP A 582 -21.55 3.03 14.33
N GLU A 583 -21.36 4.32 14.12
CA GLU A 583 -22.39 5.34 14.28
C GLU A 583 -22.79 5.89 12.91
N SER A 584 -24.09 6.10 12.69
CA SER A 584 -24.60 6.60 11.40
C SER A 584 -24.86 8.11 11.40
N ASP A 585 -24.85 8.76 12.56
CA ASP A 585 -25.19 10.17 12.75
C ASP A 585 -24.03 11.11 12.41
N THR A 586 -23.46 11.00 11.21
CA THR A 586 -22.28 11.77 10.76
C THR A 586 -22.40 13.30 10.92
N TRP A 587 -23.61 13.86 11.00
CA TRP A 587 -23.80 15.28 11.33
C TRP A 587 -23.34 15.66 12.76
N ASN A 588 -23.21 14.68 13.65
CA ASN A 588 -22.69 14.82 15.02
C ASN A 588 -21.19 14.55 15.14
N ASP A 589 -20.51 14.12 14.06
CA ASP A 589 -19.06 13.85 14.09
C ASP A 589 -18.27 15.01 14.70
N ASN A 590 -17.30 14.69 15.56
CA ASN A 590 -16.47 15.69 16.23
C ASN A 590 -15.27 16.08 15.35
N VAL A 591 -15.54 16.87 14.30
CA VAL A 591 -14.55 17.26 13.31
C VAL A 591 -14.34 18.76 13.22
N GLU A 592 -13.12 19.14 12.87
CA GLU A 592 -12.76 20.54 12.61
C GLU A 592 -13.11 20.96 11.18
N PHE A 593 -13.45 22.24 11.01
CA PHE A 593 -13.72 22.84 9.70
C PHE A 593 -12.49 23.59 9.17
N SER A 594 -11.34 22.91 9.15
CA SER A 594 -10.05 23.45 8.71
C SER A 594 -9.27 22.40 7.92
N LEU A 595 -8.25 22.81 7.16
CA LEU A 595 -7.33 21.86 6.50
C LEU A 595 -6.35 21.17 7.47
N ASP A 596 -6.39 21.52 8.74
CA ASP A 596 -5.63 20.87 9.81
C ASP A 596 -6.43 19.77 10.50
N ALA A 597 -7.72 19.59 10.16
CA ALA A 597 -8.59 18.54 10.68
C ALA A 597 -7.95 17.15 10.58
N ASN A 598 -8.14 16.33 11.62
CA ASN A 598 -7.63 14.96 11.64
C ASN A 598 -8.28 14.07 10.59
N MET A 599 -9.53 14.34 10.20
CA MET A 599 -10.29 13.59 9.22
C MET A 599 -11.33 14.47 8.50
N PHE A 600 -11.77 14.01 7.33
CA PHE A 600 -12.91 14.57 6.62
C PHE A 600 -14.04 13.56 6.54
N THR A 601 -15.14 13.87 7.24
CA THR A 601 -16.40 13.15 7.13
C THR A 601 -17.35 13.97 6.26
N LEU A 602 -18.60 13.54 6.10
CA LEU A 602 -19.57 14.32 5.31
C LEU A 602 -19.91 15.67 5.94
N LYS A 603 -19.71 15.83 7.25
CA LYS A 603 -20.00 17.06 8.00
C LYS A 603 -19.09 18.22 7.60
N ASN A 604 -17.79 17.99 7.40
CA ASN A 604 -16.80 19.02 7.11
C ASN A 604 -16.22 18.96 5.69
N TRP A 605 -16.75 18.08 4.81
CA TRP A 605 -16.16 17.82 3.50
C TRP A 605 -16.02 19.05 2.59
N GLN A 606 -16.87 20.07 2.75
CA GLN A 606 -16.78 21.33 2.00
C GLN A 606 -15.40 22.01 2.12
N VAL A 607 -14.70 21.82 3.24
CA VAL A 607 -13.34 22.35 3.42
C VAL A 607 -12.36 21.75 2.39
N LEU A 608 -12.47 20.45 2.12
CA LEU A 608 -11.64 19.77 1.13
C LEU A 608 -12.01 20.20 -0.29
N ASP A 609 -13.31 20.38 -0.58
CA ASP A 609 -13.79 20.93 -1.84
C ASP A 609 -13.18 22.31 -2.11
N ASP A 610 -13.27 23.24 -1.15
CA ASP A 610 -12.74 24.60 -1.27
C ASP A 610 -11.23 24.61 -1.57
N TRP A 611 -10.48 23.71 -0.91
CA TRP A 611 -9.05 23.56 -1.15
C TRP A 611 -8.74 23.05 -2.57
N LEU A 612 -9.49 22.06 -3.06
CA LEU A 612 -9.38 21.55 -4.44
C LEU A 612 -9.72 22.62 -5.49
N HIS A 613 -10.46 23.67 -5.10
CA HIS A 613 -10.75 24.81 -5.95
C HIS A 613 -9.60 25.82 -6.08
N THR A 614 -8.49 25.66 -5.35
CA THR A 614 -7.32 26.55 -5.47
C THR A 614 -6.59 26.40 -6.81
N LYS A 615 -5.89 27.47 -7.24
CA LYS A 615 -5.17 27.52 -8.53
C LYS A 615 -4.09 26.44 -8.66
N ARG A 616 -3.39 26.13 -7.55
CA ARG A 616 -2.30 25.14 -7.54
C ARG A 616 -2.79 23.73 -7.86
N LEU A 617 -4.04 23.43 -7.54
CA LEU A 617 -4.64 22.10 -7.69
C LEU A 617 -5.33 21.90 -9.04
N ARG A 618 -5.23 22.83 -9.99
CA ARG A 618 -5.84 22.65 -11.31
C ARG A 618 -5.19 21.53 -12.11
N ASP A 619 -6.00 20.86 -12.92
CA ASP A 619 -5.49 19.91 -13.91
C ASP A 619 -4.68 20.64 -15.01
N PRO A 620 -3.97 19.93 -15.91
CA PRO A 620 -3.20 20.57 -16.98
C PRO A 620 -4.03 21.44 -17.95
N LYS A 621 -5.35 21.30 -17.96
CA LYS A 621 -6.28 22.09 -18.78
C LYS A 621 -6.88 23.27 -18.00
N GLY A 622 -6.52 23.45 -16.72
CA GLY A 622 -7.02 24.51 -15.87
C GLY A 622 -8.33 24.20 -15.13
N ASN A 623 -8.84 22.97 -15.21
CA ASN A 623 -10.10 22.57 -14.56
C ASN A 623 -9.90 22.18 -13.09
N VAL A 624 -10.97 22.28 -12.31
CA VAL A 624 -11.08 21.63 -10.99
C VAL A 624 -10.91 20.11 -11.20
N ARG A 625 -10.22 19.44 -10.27
CA ARG A 625 -10.04 17.99 -10.34
C ARG A 625 -11.31 17.27 -9.95
N ALA A 626 -11.58 16.15 -10.61
CA ALA A 626 -12.75 15.34 -10.36
C ALA A 626 -12.62 14.58 -9.03
N ILE A 627 -13.72 14.52 -8.29
CA ILE A 627 -13.81 13.76 -7.06
C ILE A 627 -14.83 12.63 -7.18
N LEU A 628 -14.45 11.46 -6.67
CA LEU A 628 -15.35 10.35 -6.39
C LEU A 628 -15.37 10.13 -4.87
N LEU A 629 -16.56 10.00 -4.31
CA LEU A 629 -16.73 9.45 -2.98
C LEU A 629 -17.00 7.96 -3.18
N SER A 630 -15.94 7.15 -3.18
CA SER A 630 -15.94 5.84 -3.87
C SER A 630 -16.40 4.64 -3.04
N GLU A 631 -16.50 4.79 -1.72
CA GLU A 631 -16.84 3.72 -0.79
C GLU A 631 -17.18 4.28 0.61
N GLN A 632 -18.46 4.49 0.91
CA GLN A 632 -18.91 4.84 2.28
C GLN A 632 -20.27 4.23 2.57
N GLY A 633 -20.45 3.84 3.83
CA GLY A 633 -21.68 3.26 4.35
C GLY A 633 -21.98 3.75 5.74
N PHE A 634 -23.21 3.51 6.18
CA PHE A 634 -23.66 3.85 7.53
C PHE A 634 -24.08 2.58 8.25
N HIS A 635 -23.49 2.33 9.40
CA HIS A 635 -23.81 1.15 10.21
C HIS A 635 -25.25 1.23 10.73
N ALA A 636 -26.02 0.17 10.54
CA ALA A 636 -27.31 0.01 11.19
C ALA A 636 -27.67 -1.46 11.37
N SER A 637 -27.75 -1.88 12.63
CA SER A 637 -28.21 -3.22 13.02
C SER A 637 -29.71 -3.37 12.71
N GLU A 638 -30.10 -4.51 12.13
CA GLU A 638 -31.52 -4.82 11.85
C GLU A 638 -32.36 -4.97 13.13
N ASN A 639 -31.71 -5.18 14.28
CA ASN A 639 -32.38 -5.31 15.57
C ASN A 639 -32.55 -3.97 16.30
N ASP A 640 -32.09 -2.86 15.69
CA ASP A 640 -32.15 -1.53 16.27
C ASP A 640 -32.96 -0.58 15.36
N PRO A 641 -34.25 -0.37 15.67
CA PRO A 641 -35.11 0.52 14.89
C PRO A 641 -34.60 1.97 14.83
N GLU A 642 -33.92 2.46 15.87
CA GLU A 642 -33.40 3.82 15.88
C GLU A 642 -32.22 3.95 14.92
N ALA A 643 -31.28 3.01 14.98
CA ALA A 643 -30.14 2.97 14.05
C ALA A 643 -30.59 2.86 12.58
N LEU A 644 -31.67 2.12 12.30
CA LEU A 644 -32.24 2.02 10.95
C LEU A 644 -32.79 3.36 10.43
N GLU A 645 -33.44 4.14 11.30
CA GLU A 645 -33.94 5.48 10.95
C GLU A 645 -32.78 6.48 10.83
N GLN A 646 -31.75 6.41 11.68
CA GLN A 646 -30.54 7.22 11.57
C GLN A 646 -29.77 6.92 10.27
N GLN A 647 -29.68 5.65 9.86
CA GLN A 647 -29.07 5.26 8.58
C GLN A 647 -29.76 5.96 7.40
N ALA A 648 -31.09 5.96 7.39
CA ALA A 648 -31.88 6.62 6.36
C ALA A 648 -31.68 8.13 6.37
N ALA A 649 -31.57 8.73 7.57
CA ALA A 649 -31.28 10.14 7.73
C ALA A 649 -29.89 10.50 7.20
N ALA A 650 -28.87 9.69 7.51
CA ALA A 650 -27.49 9.86 7.05
C ALA A 650 -27.39 9.87 5.53
N VAL A 651 -28.14 8.99 4.85
CA VAL A 651 -28.23 8.98 3.38
C VAL A 651 -28.74 10.32 2.85
N LEU A 652 -29.82 10.86 3.40
CA LEU A 652 -30.40 12.13 2.95
C LEU A 652 -29.47 13.32 3.25
N TYR A 653 -28.92 13.36 4.47
CA TYR A 653 -27.92 14.36 4.89
C TYR A 653 -26.70 14.37 3.96
N THR A 654 -26.20 13.20 3.57
CA THR A 654 -25.10 13.05 2.61
C THR A 654 -25.36 13.87 1.35
N PHE A 655 -26.50 13.64 0.69
CA PHE A 655 -26.87 14.33 -0.54
C PHE A 655 -27.22 15.80 -0.33
N GLU A 656 -27.52 16.23 0.88
CA GLU A 656 -27.57 17.65 1.21
C GLU A 656 -26.18 18.29 1.20
N GLN A 657 -25.18 17.62 1.79
CA GLN A 657 -23.82 18.16 1.85
C GLN A 657 -23.11 18.10 0.49
N ILE A 658 -23.08 16.94 -0.17
CA ILE A 658 -22.26 16.76 -1.39
C ILE A 658 -22.76 17.58 -2.58
N ARG A 659 -24.04 18.00 -2.59
CA ARG A 659 -24.58 18.88 -3.65
C ARG A 659 -24.08 20.32 -3.55
N LYS A 660 -23.59 20.74 -2.37
CA LYS A 660 -22.94 22.04 -2.14
C LYS A 660 -21.54 22.06 -2.76
N CYS A 661 -20.93 20.90 -2.95
CA CYS A 661 -19.58 20.74 -3.49
C CYS A 661 -19.59 20.52 -5.01
N GLU A 662 -18.93 21.41 -5.78
CA GLU A 662 -18.98 21.34 -7.24
C GLU A 662 -18.05 20.28 -7.85
N SER A 663 -17.03 19.84 -7.11
CA SER A 663 -16.03 18.90 -7.61
C SER A 663 -16.48 17.42 -7.57
N ILE A 664 -17.52 17.10 -6.78
CA ILE A 664 -18.02 15.74 -6.59
C ILE A 664 -18.80 15.27 -7.82
N LEU A 665 -18.28 14.25 -8.49
CA LEU A 665 -18.95 13.57 -9.58
C LEU A 665 -20.04 12.64 -9.06
N ALA A 666 -19.68 11.74 -8.15
CA ALA A 666 -20.56 10.67 -7.66
C ALA A 666 -20.25 10.29 -6.21
N PHE A 667 -21.28 9.74 -5.56
CA PHE A 667 -21.21 9.07 -4.27
C PHE A 667 -21.61 7.59 -4.45
N ASP A 668 -20.63 6.71 -4.32
CA ASP A 668 -20.78 5.27 -4.40
C ASP A 668 -21.08 4.70 -3.01
N TYR A 669 -22.35 4.41 -2.77
CA TYR A 669 -22.78 3.83 -1.51
C TYR A 669 -22.17 2.42 -1.34
N HIS A 670 -21.61 2.16 -0.16
CA HIS A 670 -21.15 0.85 0.28
C HIS A 670 -22.07 0.39 1.40
N ARG A 671 -23.03 -0.51 1.18
CA ARG A 671 -23.15 -1.48 0.06
C ARG A 671 -24.63 -1.85 -0.19
N PRO A 672 -24.96 -2.62 -1.24
CA PRO A 672 -26.35 -3.02 -1.50
C PRO A 672 -26.99 -3.87 -0.40
N VAL A 673 -26.25 -4.84 0.13
CA VAL A 673 -26.71 -5.85 1.08
C VAL A 673 -25.66 -5.99 2.18
N ASP A 674 -26.07 -6.12 3.44
CA ASP A 674 -25.14 -6.40 4.55
C ASP A 674 -24.28 -7.64 4.29
N ASN A 675 -23.07 -7.65 4.83
CA ASN A 675 -22.16 -8.77 4.68
C ASN A 675 -21.51 -9.15 6.00
N ARG A 676 -21.45 -10.45 6.25
CA ARG A 676 -20.90 -11.03 7.49
C ARG A 676 -19.39 -10.81 7.63
N ASN A 677 -18.70 -10.50 6.54
CA ASN A 677 -17.25 -10.34 6.49
C ASN A 677 -16.80 -8.87 6.56
N GLU A 678 -17.63 -7.97 7.11
CA GLU A 678 -17.36 -6.53 7.28
C GLU A 678 -16.96 -6.17 8.73
N GLY A 679 -16.25 -7.08 9.43
CA GLY A 679 -15.84 -6.83 10.81
C GLY A 679 -17.00 -6.61 11.81
N GLY A 680 -18.21 -7.06 11.46
CA GLY A 680 -19.43 -6.86 12.24
C GLY A 680 -20.25 -5.63 11.85
N LEU A 681 -19.81 -4.83 10.88
CA LEU A 681 -20.57 -3.69 10.38
C LEU A 681 -21.77 -4.13 9.53
N HIS A 682 -22.87 -3.38 9.63
CA HIS A 682 -24.10 -3.57 8.86
C HIS A 682 -24.37 -2.34 7.98
N LEU A 683 -23.55 -2.18 6.94
CA LEU A 683 -23.54 -1.02 6.05
C LEU A 683 -24.52 -1.10 4.88
N GLY A 684 -25.22 -2.22 4.71
CA GLY A 684 -26.13 -2.46 3.60
C GLY A 684 -27.35 -1.54 3.63
N LEU A 685 -27.83 -1.12 2.45
CA LEU A 685 -29.20 -0.60 2.29
C LEU A 685 -30.26 -1.69 2.51
N ARG A 686 -29.84 -2.95 2.46
CA ARG A 686 -30.63 -4.14 2.77
C ARG A 686 -29.91 -4.95 3.84
N GLY A 687 -30.70 -5.68 4.64
CA GLY A 687 -30.24 -6.56 5.69
C GLY A 687 -29.39 -7.74 5.21
N LEU A 688 -29.02 -8.64 6.13
CA LEU A 688 -28.28 -9.84 5.78
C LEU A 688 -29.14 -10.80 4.93
N GLY A 689 -28.53 -11.41 3.91
CA GLY A 689 -29.20 -12.44 3.11
C GLY A 689 -29.56 -13.68 3.94
N SER A 690 -30.75 -14.23 3.67
CA SER A 690 -31.22 -15.55 4.16
C SER A 690 -31.54 -16.47 2.98
N PRO A 691 -31.71 -17.79 3.17
CA PRO A 691 -32.17 -18.69 2.11
C PRO A 691 -33.50 -18.25 1.46
N GLU A 692 -34.41 -17.69 2.25
CA GLU A 692 -35.72 -17.20 1.81
C GLU A 692 -35.63 -15.80 1.16
N GLN A 693 -34.69 -14.98 1.62
CA GLN A 693 -34.41 -13.65 1.09
C GLN A 693 -32.91 -13.47 0.82
N PRO A 694 -32.38 -13.99 -0.30
CA PRO A 694 -30.93 -14.00 -0.56
C PRO A 694 -30.25 -12.63 -0.60
N ARG A 695 -31.04 -11.56 -0.76
CA ARG A 695 -30.57 -10.16 -0.80
C ARG A 695 -31.01 -9.34 0.42
N GLY A 696 -31.47 -10.01 1.48
CA GLY A 696 -31.98 -9.38 2.70
C GLY A 696 -33.25 -8.55 2.50
N ALA A 697 -33.87 -8.21 3.63
CA ALA A 697 -34.99 -7.27 3.66
C ALA A 697 -34.48 -5.85 3.38
N ALA A 698 -35.30 -5.01 2.72
CA ALA A 698 -34.96 -3.61 2.53
C ALA A 698 -34.98 -2.89 3.88
N LYS A 699 -33.93 -2.11 4.19
CA LYS A 699 -33.92 -1.19 5.34
C LYS A 699 -34.57 0.13 4.94
N PRO A 700 -34.99 0.99 5.89
CA PRO A 700 -35.49 2.34 5.57
C PRO A 700 -34.53 3.17 4.70
N ALA A 701 -33.22 2.95 4.83
CA ALA A 701 -32.21 3.59 3.99
C ALA A 701 -32.35 3.26 2.49
N TRP A 702 -32.92 2.11 2.11
CA TRP A 702 -33.23 1.79 0.72
C TRP A 702 -34.17 2.82 0.11
N ASP A 703 -35.27 3.13 0.80
CA ASP A 703 -36.26 4.10 0.33
C ASP A 703 -35.70 5.52 0.35
N ALA A 704 -34.89 5.86 1.36
CA ALA A 704 -34.17 7.13 1.39
C ALA A 704 -33.28 7.31 0.15
N TYR A 705 -32.43 6.32 -0.15
CA TYR A 705 -31.52 6.36 -1.29
C TYR A 705 -32.27 6.36 -2.63
N LYS A 706 -33.31 5.55 -2.76
CA LYS A 706 -34.23 5.54 -3.91
C LYS A 706 -34.85 6.91 -4.14
N SER A 707 -35.25 7.61 -3.08
CA SER A 707 -35.95 8.89 -3.19
C SER A 707 -35.08 10.03 -3.73
N ILE A 708 -33.76 9.99 -3.55
CA ILE A 708 -32.83 11.05 -3.99
C ILE A 708 -33.02 11.38 -5.47
N GLY A 709 -33.23 12.65 -5.79
CA GLY A 709 -33.47 13.17 -7.14
C GLY A 709 -34.89 12.98 -7.65
N THR A 710 -35.82 12.50 -6.81
CA THR A 710 -37.23 12.26 -7.16
C THR A 710 -38.16 13.16 -6.35
N PRO A 711 -39.45 13.31 -6.74
CA PRO A 711 -40.43 14.05 -5.94
C PRO A 711 -40.59 13.54 -4.49
N ALA A 712 -40.29 12.27 -4.22
CA ALA A 712 -40.40 11.68 -2.89
C ALA A 712 -39.31 12.15 -1.91
N GLU A 713 -38.17 12.67 -2.42
CA GLU A 713 -37.05 13.12 -1.58
C GLU A 713 -37.49 14.18 -0.57
N THR A 714 -38.33 15.13 -0.99
CA THR A 714 -38.76 16.24 -0.11
C THR A 714 -39.57 15.72 1.08
N TYR A 715 -40.41 14.72 0.85
CA TYR A 715 -41.20 14.11 1.92
C TYR A 715 -40.30 13.36 2.91
N LEU A 716 -39.43 12.48 2.44
CA LEU A 716 -38.53 11.75 3.33
C LEU A 716 -37.56 12.69 4.05
N ARG A 717 -37.05 13.72 3.37
CA ARG A 717 -36.23 14.75 4.04
C ARG A 717 -36.98 15.39 5.19
N SER A 718 -38.23 15.82 4.99
CA SER A 718 -39.01 16.42 6.09
C SER A 718 -39.25 15.48 7.27
N LYS A 719 -39.28 14.15 7.03
CA LYS A 719 -39.38 13.13 8.10
C LYS A 719 -38.07 13.05 8.92
N TYR A 720 -36.93 13.08 8.25
CA TYR A 720 -35.63 12.79 8.86
C TYR A 720 -34.83 14.03 9.28
N GLU A 721 -35.13 15.20 8.73
CA GLU A 721 -34.39 16.45 8.94
C GLU A 721 -34.34 16.88 10.42
N ALA A 722 -35.36 16.51 11.21
CA ALA A 722 -35.37 16.75 12.65
C ALA A 722 -34.24 16.02 13.42
N LEU A 723 -33.58 15.02 12.81
CA LEU A 723 -32.47 14.29 13.43
C LEU A 723 -31.13 15.04 13.30
N TRP A 724 -30.94 15.87 12.28
CA TRP A 724 -29.65 16.55 12.01
C TRP A 724 -29.69 18.08 12.10
N ASN A 725 -30.86 18.68 12.37
CA ASN A 725 -31.02 20.12 12.56
C ASN A 725 -31.09 20.56 14.05
N ASN A 726 -30.77 19.67 14.99
CA ASN A 726 -30.84 19.95 16.44
C ASN A 726 -29.55 20.54 17.01
#